data_AF-A0A6I3ACA1-F1
#
_entry.id   AF-A0A6I3ACA1-F1
#
_cell.length_a   1.000
_cell.length_b   1.000
_cell.length_c   1.000
_cell.angle_alpha   90.00
_cell.angle_beta   90.00
_cell.angle_gamma   90.00
#
_symmetry.space_group_name_H-M   'P 1'
#
loop_
_entity.id
_entity.type
_entity.pdbx_description
1 polymer ?
#
loop_
_entity_poly.entity_id
_entity_poly.type
_entity_poly.pdbx_seq_one_letter_code
_entity_poly.pdbx_strand_id
1 'polypeptide(L)'
;MNNSLHQRLRKMREREQDRGLTLIEILISMTISLVLGAVLVAALITSLNVAGATSDTLKTAVDVRLISSYLARDAQGAAGTDPRTVTNESRALASVLADDWGDCAQAGSLVARFAWVDHITVSLQRTITVTWALDGTTLTRNYCVDGAAKPPLILGRTIVSASAVCLPTADCSGTPSSIEMTVTGRSQKSDYTTKLSASLRPRGQDFPTEASASTVSLLALGDSGTAAPCTNVALSTAKAVVLGDAVIANECGATSLTPDPADIAHPKDGVTSLTGNLLDPLSSLPTPSDTCGSGSNLALGSDGTYSPGTYPQRLTISSTDGTVTLNPGNYVFCNGLEIGSGASVSSSGGVLLYVKDGTLSIRPDSSVELTAASSGDQRNVLVWVATKQTVSIGTGDHITRLGGTIYAPKSAVVFNGSSNAAAINVGALVAATVAVSTSGSAPVRQLAPVSTVPIIRFGPIPTMSISPSELTSAVIGQPYSAPLSVIGDGASQLVNPRWSATGLSPFAINSVTGEITGTPECALSLTPRVRVVDDTGLAVSADYSLLVLSDLALSDPGDFVRGTKELTATLTDTCGGAGTSVSIQYWLEGGDTDVNGDPVWSTMCTLSVAPFQCSWVTTDTAKYTNGASYSLRAIATLSNSTAAESEIIEGVTIDNGYPLVTLSGPGTTPLRGTVTLVADASDNESGVARVRFEVSPKDLGAWMEICNETEPYDPANQSQYLCEWDTTVFVPAERGTQSYDIRAVVSDRAGNGAIDYLNNKSVNNNSASVSIVSPGAYVRGTVALSVNTYVPSPATVTSVLIQIRPTGGSWTDICTDTAEPWGCSWNTAGLTNNATYQLRAFMSDSRAVPPAESATVSTIVDNSVVYGADVQAANGSKLSYDSRKAIWATKSLRLGRLDQNKTDARNKPLTYDRILFSFSKQLDPSSIIAGWTGSSRTVWIRLRDKGVSGNYSTKNDTLDVCTTWASGATCAAVANLGWVKFALDTVAGGKTAIFESTISHQVVSGKSVITVGAVLKKYNDAKSTNLAVIVWTPSANARDTLGNGCSTQPAAETGTNDKDF
;
A
#
# COMPACT_ATOMS: atom_id res chain seq x y z
N MET A 1 4.13 -62.96 -9.83
CA MET A 1 3.48 -62.37 -11.02
C MET A 1 3.39 -60.85 -10.86
N ASN A 2 4.50 -60.11 -10.96
CA ASN A 2 4.50 -58.66 -10.69
C ASN A 2 5.40 -57.83 -11.62
N ASN A 3 5.91 -58.41 -12.73
CA ASN A 3 6.85 -57.71 -13.63
C ASN A 3 6.29 -57.36 -15.02
N SER A 4 5.09 -57.82 -15.38
CA SER A 4 4.55 -57.60 -16.73
C SER A 4 3.69 -56.33 -16.87
N LEU A 5 3.24 -55.73 -15.76
CA LEU A 5 2.44 -54.50 -15.78
C LEU A 5 3.34 -53.25 -15.83
N HIS A 6 4.50 -53.27 -15.17
CA HIS A 6 5.45 -52.16 -15.19
C HIS A 6 6.19 -51.99 -16.52
N GLN A 7 6.45 -53.08 -17.27
CA GLN A 7 7.09 -52.97 -18.58
C GLN A 7 6.14 -52.46 -19.69
N ARG A 8 4.82 -52.64 -19.55
CA ARG A 8 3.83 -52.11 -20.51
C ARG A 8 3.52 -50.62 -20.30
N LEU A 9 3.62 -50.12 -19.08
CA LEU A 9 3.45 -48.69 -18.79
C LEU A 9 4.68 -47.85 -19.20
N ARG A 10 5.89 -48.44 -19.17
CA ARG A 10 7.12 -47.74 -19.62
C ARG A 10 7.19 -47.56 -21.14
N LYS A 11 6.76 -48.55 -21.93
CA LYS A 11 6.75 -48.48 -23.41
C LYS A 11 5.66 -47.59 -24.01
N MET A 12 4.59 -47.27 -23.27
CA MET A 12 3.58 -46.31 -23.74
C MET A 12 4.01 -44.86 -23.45
N ARG A 13 4.80 -44.62 -22.40
CA ARG A 13 5.34 -43.27 -22.11
C ARG A 13 6.46 -42.82 -23.06
N GLU A 14 7.20 -43.76 -23.65
CA GLU A 14 8.28 -43.44 -24.60
C GLU A 14 7.78 -43.17 -26.04
N ARG A 15 6.50 -43.44 -26.38
CA ARG A 15 5.95 -43.14 -27.72
C ARG A 15 5.16 -41.83 -27.81
N GLU A 16 4.85 -41.18 -26.69
CA GLU A 16 4.24 -39.84 -26.68
C GLU A 16 5.27 -38.70 -26.79
N GLN A 17 6.58 -38.98 -26.65
CA GLN A 17 7.62 -37.95 -26.71
C GLN A 17 8.17 -37.65 -28.11
N ASP A 18 7.76 -38.39 -29.15
CA ASP A 18 8.19 -38.15 -30.55
C ASP A 18 7.04 -37.70 -31.47
N ARG A 19 5.98 -37.09 -30.92
CA ARG A 19 5.07 -36.27 -31.72
C ARG A 19 5.67 -34.87 -31.82
N GLY A 20 6.33 -34.60 -32.94
CA GLY A 20 6.70 -33.23 -33.30
C GLY A 20 5.48 -32.32 -33.19
N LEU A 21 5.70 -31.12 -32.65
CA LEU A 21 4.67 -30.10 -32.43
C LEU A 21 3.84 -29.92 -33.70
N THR A 22 2.52 -30.09 -33.59
CA THR A 22 1.62 -29.79 -34.70
C THR A 22 1.63 -28.29 -34.97
N LEU A 23 1.42 -27.89 -36.23
CA LEU A 23 1.36 -26.46 -36.61
C LEU A 23 0.37 -25.68 -35.73
N ILE A 24 -0.71 -26.34 -35.29
CA ILE A 24 -1.73 -25.78 -34.40
C ILE A 24 -1.21 -25.58 -32.97
N GLU A 25 -0.41 -26.50 -32.42
CA GLU A 25 0.22 -26.32 -31.11
C GLU A 25 1.27 -25.21 -31.12
N ILE A 26 2.03 -25.07 -32.22
CA ILE A 26 2.96 -23.94 -32.40
C ILE A 26 2.20 -22.62 -32.49
N LEU A 27 1.10 -22.57 -33.26
CA LEU A 27 0.27 -21.37 -33.38
C LEU A 27 -0.36 -20.97 -32.05
N ILE A 28 -0.90 -21.92 -31.27
CA ILE A 28 -1.48 -21.66 -29.95
C ILE A 28 -0.40 -21.23 -28.95
N SER A 29 0.78 -21.85 -28.98
CA SER A 29 1.89 -21.43 -28.11
C SER A 29 2.39 -20.03 -28.45
N MET A 30 2.47 -19.68 -29.75
CA MET A 30 2.85 -18.34 -30.20
C MET A 30 1.80 -17.29 -29.83
N THR A 31 0.51 -17.58 -29.97
CA THR A 31 -0.55 -16.63 -29.60
C THR A 31 -0.62 -16.44 -28.08
N ILE A 32 -0.51 -17.51 -27.29
CA ILE A 32 -0.47 -17.40 -25.82
C ILE A 32 0.77 -16.62 -25.38
N SER A 33 1.93 -16.86 -26.00
CA SER A 33 3.16 -16.12 -25.69
C SER A 33 3.08 -14.64 -26.10
N LEU A 34 2.39 -14.33 -27.19
CA LEU A 34 2.13 -12.94 -27.62
C LEU A 34 1.17 -12.22 -26.66
N VAL A 35 0.10 -12.89 -26.21
CA VAL A 35 -0.86 -12.32 -25.26
C VAL A 35 -0.22 -12.12 -23.89
N LEU A 36 0.48 -13.13 -23.36
CA LEU A 36 1.22 -13.01 -22.10
C LEU A 36 2.33 -11.97 -22.21
N GLY A 37 3.03 -11.92 -23.33
CA GLY A 37 4.04 -10.89 -23.62
C GLY A 37 3.44 -9.49 -23.63
N ALA A 38 2.29 -9.29 -24.27
CA ALA A 38 1.61 -7.99 -24.30
C ALA A 38 1.16 -7.54 -22.90
N VAL A 39 0.60 -8.45 -22.09
CA VAL A 39 0.18 -8.15 -20.71
C VAL A 39 1.38 -7.83 -19.81
N LEU A 40 2.45 -8.61 -19.91
CA LEU A 40 3.68 -8.36 -19.14
C LEU A 40 4.36 -7.05 -19.54
N VAL A 41 4.39 -6.73 -20.84
CA VAL A 41 4.92 -5.45 -21.33
C VAL A 41 4.05 -4.29 -20.87
N ALA A 42 2.72 -4.41 -20.91
CA ALA A 42 1.82 -3.37 -20.40
C ALA A 42 1.98 -3.17 -18.88
N ALA A 43 2.04 -4.25 -18.10
CA ALA A 43 2.28 -4.19 -16.66
C ALA A 43 3.65 -3.58 -16.33
N LEU A 44 4.69 -3.94 -17.09
CA LEU A 44 6.03 -3.36 -16.94
C LEU A 44 6.01 -1.86 -17.26
N ILE A 45 5.36 -1.44 -18.35
CA ILE A 45 5.21 -0.02 -18.71
C ILE A 45 4.48 0.74 -17.60
N THR A 46 3.39 0.21 -17.06
CA THR A 46 2.65 0.84 -15.94
C THR A 46 3.53 0.94 -14.70
N SER A 47 4.26 -0.11 -14.34
CA SER A 47 5.17 -0.10 -13.19
C SER A 47 6.32 0.90 -13.36
N LEU A 48 6.88 1.03 -14.57
CA LEU A 48 7.93 1.98 -14.89
C LEU A 48 7.41 3.43 -14.86
N ASN A 49 6.17 3.66 -15.31
CA ASN A 49 5.52 4.97 -15.23
C ASN A 49 5.27 5.39 -13.77
N VAL A 50 4.82 4.47 -12.92
CA VAL A 50 4.61 4.74 -11.47
C VAL A 50 5.93 4.96 -10.75
N ALA A 51 6.96 4.17 -11.05
CA ALA A 51 8.30 4.36 -10.50
C ALA A 51 8.92 5.70 -10.93
N GLY A 52 8.70 6.10 -12.19
CA GLY A 52 9.10 7.42 -12.71
C GLY A 52 8.42 8.57 -11.97
N ALA A 53 7.09 8.51 -11.80
CA ALA A 53 6.33 9.53 -11.08
C ALA A 53 6.73 9.67 -9.61
N THR A 54 7.04 8.55 -8.95
CA THR A 54 7.47 8.54 -7.54
C THR A 54 8.87 9.10 -7.38
N SER A 55 9.82 8.69 -8.24
CA SER A 55 11.18 9.23 -8.28
C SER A 55 11.19 10.75 -8.50
N ASP A 56 10.33 11.25 -9.37
CA ASP A 56 10.29 12.68 -9.67
C ASP A 56 9.68 13.51 -8.54
N THR A 57 8.64 13.00 -7.88
CA THR A 57 8.08 13.63 -6.67
C THR A 57 9.13 13.74 -5.57
N LEU A 58 9.94 12.70 -5.38
CA LEU A 58 11.02 12.69 -4.39
C LEU A 58 12.12 13.73 -4.71
N LYS A 59 12.53 13.84 -5.97
CA LYS A 59 13.52 14.85 -6.40
C LYS A 59 13.02 16.27 -6.15
N THR A 60 11.76 16.56 -6.48
CA THR A 60 11.14 17.87 -6.22
C THR A 60 11.11 18.21 -4.72
N ALA A 61 10.74 17.26 -3.87
CA ALA A 61 10.71 17.48 -2.42
C ALA A 61 12.12 17.73 -1.84
N VAL A 62 13.14 17.03 -2.33
CA VAL A 62 14.54 17.22 -1.91
C VAL A 62 15.06 18.60 -2.33
N ASP A 63 14.82 19.02 -3.57
CA ASP A 63 15.24 20.32 -4.09
C ASP A 63 14.62 21.46 -3.26
N VAL A 64 13.31 21.43 -2.99
CA VAL A 64 12.63 22.47 -2.19
C VAL A 64 13.16 22.55 -0.76
N ARG A 65 13.45 21.40 -0.12
CA ARG A 65 13.97 21.35 1.25
C ARG A 65 15.41 21.86 1.36
N LEU A 66 16.25 21.56 0.37
CA LEU A 66 17.62 22.10 0.31
C LEU A 66 17.61 23.61 0.08
N ILE A 67 16.80 24.09 -0.86
CA ILE A 67 16.66 25.53 -1.16
C ILE A 67 16.15 26.29 0.08
N SER A 68 15.11 25.79 0.78
CA SER A 68 14.58 26.50 1.95
C SER A 68 15.57 26.58 3.12
N SER A 69 16.26 25.46 3.42
CA SER A 69 17.19 25.39 4.55
C SER A 69 18.41 26.31 4.37
N TYR A 70 18.99 26.34 3.17
CA TYR A 70 20.14 27.21 2.91
C TYR A 70 19.72 28.69 2.77
N LEU A 71 18.53 28.98 2.23
CA LEU A 71 18.04 30.35 2.11
C LEU A 71 17.87 31.01 3.48
N ALA A 72 17.26 30.30 4.43
CA ALA A 72 17.10 30.79 5.80
C ALA A 72 18.45 31.02 6.49
N ARG A 73 19.39 30.08 6.33
CA ARG A 73 20.74 30.17 6.91
C ARG A 73 21.52 31.36 6.37
N ASP A 74 21.52 31.55 5.05
CA ASP A 74 22.31 32.59 4.40
C ASP A 74 21.72 33.99 4.65
N ALA A 75 20.39 34.11 4.64
CA ALA A 75 19.71 35.35 4.99
C ALA A 75 19.97 35.78 6.44
N GLN A 76 19.94 34.85 7.41
CA GLN A 76 20.24 35.18 8.80
C GLN A 76 21.71 35.55 9.04
N GLY A 77 22.61 35.05 8.19
CA GLY A 77 24.02 35.41 8.20
C GLY A 77 24.31 36.79 7.63
N ALA A 78 23.46 37.30 6.72
CA ALA A 78 23.68 38.56 6.02
C ALA A 78 23.40 39.79 6.92
N ALA A 79 24.42 40.21 7.67
CA ALA A 79 24.62 41.53 8.28
C ALA A 79 25.93 41.53 9.10
N GLY A 80 26.48 42.69 9.45
CA GLY A 80 27.66 42.80 10.32
C GLY A 80 27.83 44.18 10.96
N THR A 81 28.44 44.22 12.14
CA THR A 81 28.80 45.46 12.86
C THR A 81 30.28 45.41 13.17
N ASP A 82 31.02 46.45 12.82
CA ASP A 82 32.45 46.52 13.16
C ASP A 82 32.57 46.66 14.69
N PRO A 83 33.17 45.69 15.39
CA PRO A 83 33.27 45.73 16.85
C PRO A 83 34.16 46.87 17.38
N ARG A 84 34.92 47.56 16.51
CA ARG A 84 35.74 48.72 16.90
C ARG A 84 35.00 50.05 16.82
N THR A 85 34.20 50.23 15.76
CA THR A 85 33.55 51.51 15.44
C THR A 85 32.05 51.48 15.71
N VAL A 86 31.48 50.29 15.89
CA VAL A 86 30.09 50.06 16.26
C VAL A 86 29.10 50.51 15.17
N THR A 87 29.61 50.81 13.99
CA THR A 87 28.83 51.16 12.80
C THR A 87 28.53 49.93 11.95
N ASN A 88 27.46 49.98 11.14
CA ASN A 88 27.14 48.92 10.18
C ASN A 88 28.30 48.77 9.19
N GLU A 89 28.78 47.55 9.01
CA GLU A 89 29.80 47.25 7.99
C GLU A 89 29.19 47.44 6.60
N SER A 90 29.66 48.44 5.85
CA SER A 90 29.13 48.83 4.53
C SER A 90 29.25 47.76 3.44
N ARG A 91 29.88 46.63 3.74
CA ARG A 91 30.05 45.46 2.85
C ARG A 91 29.11 44.29 3.16
N ALA A 92 28.28 44.35 4.21
CA ALA A 92 27.46 43.23 4.68
C ALA A 92 25.96 43.42 4.34
N LEU A 93 25.57 43.19 3.08
CA LEU A 93 24.17 43.29 2.63
C LEU A 93 23.77 42.14 1.70
N ALA A 94 22.49 41.77 1.76
CA ALA A 94 21.85 40.95 0.73
C ALA A 94 21.62 41.78 -0.55
N SER A 95 21.71 41.16 -1.73
CA SER A 95 21.46 41.80 -3.02
C SER A 95 20.78 40.84 -3.99
N VAL A 96 19.86 41.37 -4.79
CA VAL A 96 19.17 40.65 -5.89
C VAL A 96 19.35 41.35 -7.23
N LEU A 97 20.21 42.37 -7.28
CA LEU A 97 20.49 43.11 -8.50
C LEU A 97 21.32 42.25 -9.45
N ALA A 98 20.92 42.19 -10.71
CA ALA A 98 21.68 41.54 -11.76
C ALA A 98 23.11 42.11 -11.77
N ASP A 99 24.10 41.21 -11.77
CA ASP A 99 25.54 41.51 -11.78
C ASP A 99 26.21 41.90 -10.44
N ASP A 100 25.48 41.97 -9.33
CA ASP A 100 26.06 42.28 -8.01
C ASP A 100 26.62 41.03 -7.29
N TRP A 101 27.60 40.36 -7.91
CA TRP A 101 28.18 39.09 -7.44
C TRP A 101 29.06 39.20 -6.19
N GLY A 102 29.45 40.42 -5.79
CA GLY A 102 30.49 40.63 -4.78
C GLY A 102 31.81 39.99 -5.22
N ASP A 103 32.50 39.31 -4.29
CA ASP A 103 33.74 38.56 -4.53
C ASP A 103 33.51 37.05 -4.77
N CYS A 104 32.28 36.62 -5.06
CA CYS A 104 31.90 35.21 -5.18
C CYS A 104 31.13 34.88 -6.47
N ALA A 105 31.67 35.25 -7.63
CA ALA A 105 31.03 34.98 -8.92
C ALA A 105 31.01 33.48 -9.29
N GLN A 106 29.99 33.06 -10.05
CA GLN A 106 29.86 31.70 -10.59
C GLN A 106 29.11 31.73 -11.95
N ALA A 107 29.01 30.57 -12.62
CA ALA A 107 28.28 30.43 -13.87
C ALA A 107 26.75 30.57 -13.66
N GLY A 108 26.04 31.05 -14.68
CA GLY A 108 24.59 31.27 -14.65
C GLY A 108 24.17 32.69 -14.27
N SER A 109 22.86 32.88 -14.13
CA SER A 109 22.26 34.18 -13.76
C SER A 109 22.12 34.30 -12.24
N LEU A 110 22.57 35.42 -11.66
CA LEU A 110 22.46 35.68 -10.21
C LEU A 110 20.99 35.76 -9.78
N VAL A 111 20.65 35.03 -8.72
CA VAL A 111 19.32 35.00 -8.09
C VAL A 111 19.35 35.80 -6.77
N ALA A 112 20.37 35.58 -5.95
CA ALA A 112 20.58 36.33 -4.71
C ALA A 112 22.05 36.26 -4.27
N ARG A 113 22.55 37.31 -3.63
CA ARG A 113 23.82 37.35 -2.90
C ARG A 113 23.56 37.66 -1.43
N PHE A 114 24.28 37.00 -0.54
CA PHE A 114 24.37 37.28 0.88
C PHE A 114 25.84 37.51 1.26
N ALA A 115 26.15 38.51 2.08
CA ALA A 115 27.51 38.79 2.52
C ALA A 115 27.55 39.24 3.98
N TRP A 116 28.60 38.84 4.70
CA TRP A 116 28.88 39.25 6.07
C TRP A 116 30.37 39.23 6.39
N VAL A 117 30.74 39.84 7.52
CA VAL A 117 32.13 39.90 8.01
C VAL A 117 32.20 39.17 9.34
N ASP A 118 33.15 38.24 9.45
CA ASP A 118 33.43 37.46 10.65
C ASP A 118 34.69 38.00 11.33
N HIS A 119 34.55 38.52 12.55
CA HIS A 119 35.65 39.09 13.33
C HIS A 119 36.22 38.01 14.27
N ILE A 120 37.31 37.38 13.85
CA ILE A 120 38.00 36.33 14.62
C ILE A 120 38.68 36.93 15.86
N THR A 121 39.23 38.14 15.73
CA THR A 121 39.67 38.98 16.85
C THR A 121 39.36 40.43 16.52
N VAL A 122 39.48 41.34 17.50
CA VAL A 122 39.24 42.77 17.26
C VAL A 122 40.05 43.28 16.07
N SER A 123 41.27 42.78 15.84
CA SER A 123 42.18 43.19 14.74
C SER A 123 42.07 42.37 13.44
N LEU A 124 41.47 41.18 13.47
CA LEU A 124 41.49 40.18 12.38
C LEU A 124 40.06 39.84 11.92
N GLN A 125 39.77 40.12 10.65
CA GLN A 125 38.44 39.90 10.05
C GLN A 125 38.51 39.03 8.79
N ARG A 126 37.44 38.29 8.50
CA ARG A 126 37.23 37.56 7.24
C ARG A 126 35.92 37.98 6.59
N THR A 127 35.93 38.14 5.28
CA THR A 127 34.71 38.41 4.50
C THR A 127 34.13 37.10 4.00
N ILE A 128 32.83 36.92 4.17
CA ILE A 128 32.11 35.76 3.67
C ILE A 128 31.05 36.24 2.69
N THR A 129 31.05 35.67 1.50
CA THR A 129 30.07 35.97 0.45
C THR A 129 29.50 34.68 -0.09
N VAL A 130 28.18 34.66 -0.24
CA VAL A 130 27.42 33.52 -0.74
C VAL A 130 26.55 33.98 -1.89
N THR A 131 26.67 33.31 -3.04
CA THR A 131 25.88 33.63 -4.24
C THR A 131 25.05 32.44 -4.67
N TRP A 132 23.85 32.73 -5.17
CA TRP A 132 22.90 31.77 -5.68
C TRP A 132 22.69 32.08 -7.16
N ALA A 133 22.90 31.11 -8.04
CA ALA A 133 22.80 31.32 -9.48
C ALA A 133 22.10 30.17 -10.21
N LEU A 134 21.28 30.52 -11.20
CA LEU A 134 20.63 29.57 -12.09
C LEU A 134 21.42 29.46 -13.40
N ASP A 135 22.07 28.32 -13.60
CA ASP A 135 22.81 27.99 -14.83
C ASP A 135 22.06 26.93 -15.63
N GLY A 136 21.43 27.34 -16.73
CA GLY A 136 20.50 26.50 -17.49
C GLY A 136 19.31 26.06 -16.62
N THR A 137 19.33 24.82 -16.14
CA THR A 137 18.32 24.27 -15.23
C THR A 137 18.82 23.98 -13.81
N THR A 138 20.08 24.30 -13.52
CA THR A 138 20.71 23.95 -12.24
C THR A 138 20.83 25.19 -11.37
N LEU A 139 20.16 25.18 -10.21
CA LEU A 139 20.32 26.22 -9.20
C LEU A 139 21.48 25.84 -8.28
N THR A 140 22.48 26.71 -8.19
CA THR A 140 23.73 26.46 -7.49
C THR A 140 24.01 27.54 -6.44
N ARG A 141 24.56 27.10 -5.30
CA ARG A 141 25.03 27.95 -4.22
C ARG A 141 26.55 27.88 -4.14
N ASN A 142 27.22 29.01 -4.29
CA ASN A 142 28.65 29.13 -4.11
C ASN A 142 28.96 29.86 -2.81
N TYR A 143 29.97 29.39 -2.07
CA TYR A 143 30.35 29.92 -0.77
C TYR A 143 31.82 30.34 -0.81
N CYS A 144 32.10 31.62 -0.63
CA CYS A 144 33.43 32.18 -0.70
C CYS A 144 33.86 32.77 0.64
N VAL A 145 35.12 32.54 1.02
CA VAL A 145 35.76 33.16 2.18
C VAL A 145 36.94 33.95 1.67
N ASP A 146 36.95 35.26 1.91
CA ASP A 146 37.94 36.22 1.42
C ASP A 146 38.16 36.11 -0.11
N GLY A 147 37.06 36.01 -0.87
CA GLY A 147 37.07 35.83 -2.32
C GLY A 147 37.46 34.43 -2.82
N ALA A 148 37.85 33.50 -1.94
CA ALA A 148 38.20 32.14 -2.35
C ALA A 148 36.97 31.21 -2.32
N ALA A 149 36.51 30.81 -3.51
CA ALA A 149 35.36 29.91 -3.68
C ALA A 149 35.61 28.49 -3.13
N LYS A 150 34.63 27.96 -2.41
CA LYS A 150 34.52 26.54 -2.08
C LYS A 150 33.82 25.78 -3.22
N PRO A 151 33.87 24.45 -3.25
CA PRO A 151 33.13 23.68 -4.26
C PRO A 151 31.64 24.06 -4.28
N PRO A 152 31.06 24.34 -5.46
CA PRO A 152 29.68 24.79 -5.56
C PRO A 152 28.72 23.68 -5.13
N LEU A 153 27.69 24.05 -4.36
CA LEU A 153 26.63 23.14 -3.94
C LEU A 153 25.46 23.26 -4.90
N ILE A 154 25.04 22.13 -5.48
CA ILE A 154 23.84 22.08 -6.33
C ILE A 154 22.62 22.01 -5.41
N LEU A 155 21.75 23.01 -5.48
CA LEU A 155 20.52 23.09 -4.71
C LEU A 155 19.31 22.50 -5.44
N GLY A 156 19.32 22.52 -6.77
CA GLY A 156 18.31 21.87 -7.61
C GLY A 156 18.78 21.71 -9.05
N ARG A 157 18.24 20.72 -9.78
CA ARG A 157 18.74 20.32 -11.13
C ARG A 157 17.76 20.51 -12.27
N THR A 158 16.46 20.66 -11.98
CA THR A 158 15.38 20.83 -12.97
C THR A 158 14.64 22.15 -12.77
N ILE A 159 15.37 23.20 -12.37
CA ILE A 159 14.81 24.53 -12.11
C ILE A 159 14.58 25.27 -13.43
N VAL A 160 13.37 25.75 -13.65
CA VAL A 160 12.95 26.52 -14.82
C VAL A 160 13.22 28.00 -14.63
N SER A 161 12.90 28.50 -13.44
CA SER A 161 13.16 29.89 -13.04
C SER A 161 13.38 29.98 -11.54
N ALA A 162 14.20 30.94 -11.13
CA ALA A 162 14.38 31.32 -9.74
C ALA A 162 14.56 32.83 -9.68
N SER A 163 13.79 33.50 -8.85
CA SER A 163 13.90 34.95 -8.62
C SER A 163 13.73 35.26 -7.14
N ALA A 164 14.43 36.28 -6.65
CA ALA A 164 14.32 36.74 -5.27
C ALA A 164 14.08 38.25 -5.23
N VAL A 165 13.38 38.69 -4.19
CA VAL A 165 13.10 40.10 -3.89
C VAL A 165 13.29 40.35 -2.39
N CYS A 166 13.82 41.52 -2.02
CA CYS A 166 13.87 41.92 -0.62
C CYS A 166 12.62 42.69 -0.18
N LEU A 167 12.38 42.74 1.12
CA LEU A 167 11.37 43.58 1.75
C LEU A 167 12.01 44.57 2.73
N PRO A 168 11.50 45.82 2.83
CA PRO A 168 10.37 46.34 2.07
C PRO A 168 10.73 46.75 0.63
N THR A 169 12.02 46.90 0.31
CA THR A 169 12.49 47.34 -1.01
C THR A 169 12.95 46.15 -1.84
N ALA A 170 12.29 45.92 -2.99
CA ALA A 170 12.48 44.73 -3.83
C ALA A 170 13.91 44.51 -4.32
N ASP A 171 14.68 45.59 -4.53
CA ASP A 171 16.06 45.57 -5.02
C ASP A 171 17.12 45.41 -3.91
N CYS A 172 16.69 45.20 -2.67
CA CYS A 172 17.52 45.13 -1.47
C CYS A 172 18.28 46.41 -1.13
N SER A 173 17.92 47.57 -1.71
CA SER A 173 18.48 48.85 -1.32
C SER A 173 18.00 49.28 0.08
N GLY A 174 18.92 49.86 0.87
CA GLY A 174 18.67 50.25 2.26
C GLY A 174 18.97 49.12 3.26
N THR A 175 18.13 48.98 4.30
CA THR A 175 18.25 47.92 5.32
C THR A 175 17.10 46.91 5.16
N PRO A 176 17.25 45.89 4.30
CA PRO A 176 16.19 44.91 4.08
C PRO A 176 15.95 44.07 5.34
N SER A 177 14.68 43.78 5.65
CA SER A 177 14.25 43.02 6.83
C SER A 177 14.00 41.54 6.52
N SER A 178 13.70 41.21 5.27
CA SER A 178 13.51 39.84 4.80
C SER A 178 13.74 39.73 3.29
N ILE A 179 13.91 38.50 2.81
CA ILE A 179 13.99 38.16 1.39
C ILE A 179 12.95 37.09 1.07
N GLU A 180 12.25 37.26 -0.04
CA GLU A 180 11.33 36.27 -0.60
C GLU A 180 11.89 35.74 -1.92
N MET A 181 11.89 34.42 -2.08
CA MET A 181 12.38 33.73 -3.27
C MET A 181 11.26 32.88 -3.88
N THR A 182 11.02 33.04 -5.17
CA THR A 182 10.12 32.20 -5.96
C THR A 182 10.94 31.28 -6.85
N VAL A 183 10.72 29.98 -6.74
CA VAL A 183 11.40 28.96 -7.55
C VAL A 183 10.35 28.14 -8.30
N THR A 184 10.53 28.01 -9.62
CA THR A 184 9.73 27.14 -10.48
C THR A 184 10.60 26.01 -11.03
N GLY A 185 10.20 24.75 -10.88
CA GLY A 185 10.91 23.59 -11.42
C GLY A 185 10.03 22.69 -12.30
N ARG A 186 10.66 21.89 -13.15
CA ARG A 186 10.00 20.89 -14.02
C ARG A 186 9.82 19.57 -13.29
N SER A 187 8.66 18.96 -13.46
CA SER A 187 8.39 17.55 -13.14
C SER A 187 7.80 16.83 -14.36
N GLN A 188 7.81 15.48 -14.37
CA GLN A 188 7.19 14.69 -15.44
C GLN A 188 5.67 14.91 -15.61
N LYS A 189 4.96 15.38 -14.58
CA LYS A 189 3.49 15.50 -14.58
C LYS A 189 3.03 16.94 -14.84
N SER A 190 3.70 17.92 -14.23
CA SER A 190 3.48 19.36 -14.42
C SER A 190 4.57 20.18 -13.70
N ASP A 191 4.89 21.38 -14.19
CA ASP A 191 5.79 22.29 -13.48
C ASP A 191 5.28 22.62 -12.07
N TYR A 192 6.18 22.80 -11.10
CA TYR A 192 5.87 23.19 -9.73
C TYR A 192 6.44 24.58 -9.44
N THR A 193 5.74 25.38 -8.64
CA THR A 193 6.20 26.72 -8.19
C THR A 193 6.09 26.80 -6.68
N THR A 194 7.15 27.27 -6.01
CA THR A 194 7.19 27.46 -4.56
C THR A 194 7.72 28.84 -4.21
N LYS A 195 7.08 29.50 -3.24
CA LYS A 195 7.55 30.74 -2.63
C LYS A 195 8.14 30.44 -1.25
N LEU A 196 9.33 30.95 -0.99
CA LEU A 196 10.08 30.79 0.25
C LEU A 196 10.41 32.18 0.81
N SER A 197 10.39 32.34 2.13
CA SER A 197 10.77 33.60 2.78
C SER A 197 11.78 33.35 3.90
N ALA A 198 12.67 34.32 4.10
CA ALA A 198 13.66 34.30 5.17
C ALA A 198 13.93 35.70 5.71
N SER A 199 14.12 35.82 7.03
CA SER A 199 14.43 37.11 7.68
C SER A 199 15.93 37.44 7.61
N LEU A 200 16.21 38.74 7.46
CA LEU A 200 17.56 39.35 7.50
C LEU A 200 17.75 40.02 8.87
N ARG A 201 18.98 40.13 9.37
CA ARG A 201 19.28 40.81 10.66
C ARG A 201 19.40 42.34 10.46
N PRO A 202 18.52 43.19 11.02
CA PRO A 202 18.59 44.62 10.79
C PRO A 202 19.26 45.37 11.96
N ARG A 203 20.54 45.77 11.82
CA ARG A 203 21.32 46.82 12.56
C ARG A 203 22.31 46.39 13.67
N GLY A 204 23.37 47.21 13.87
CA GLY A 204 24.39 47.16 14.95
C GLY A 204 24.06 47.89 16.27
N GLN A 205 24.95 47.83 17.29
CA GLN A 205 24.66 48.14 18.73
C GLN A 205 25.63 49.13 19.44
N ASP A 206 25.20 50.32 19.94
CA ASP A 206 26.04 51.38 20.60
C ASP A 206 26.39 51.22 22.12
N PHE A 207 27.37 52.00 22.63
CA PHE A 207 27.81 52.04 24.06
C PHE A 207 26.83 52.77 25.04
N PRO A 208 26.83 52.45 26.36
CA PRO A 208 25.89 53.01 27.33
C PRO A 208 26.18 54.46 27.81
N THR A 209 25.15 55.28 27.94
CA THR A 209 25.11 56.68 28.45
C THR A 209 24.03 56.81 29.54
N GLU A 210 23.80 57.98 30.14
CA GLU A 210 22.69 58.21 31.10
C GLU A 210 21.30 57.78 30.55
N ALA A 211 21.13 57.75 29.23
CA ALA A 211 19.92 57.28 28.55
C ALA A 211 19.91 55.76 28.27
N SER A 212 21.07 55.11 28.22
CA SER A 212 21.23 53.67 27.94
C SER A 212 21.74 52.87 29.13
N ALA A 213 21.82 53.51 30.30
CA ALA A 213 22.12 52.87 31.56
C ALA A 213 20.94 52.08 32.14
N SER A 214 21.36 51.17 32.96
CA SER A 214 20.70 50.18 33.79
C SER A 214 19.79 50.83 34.87
N THR A 215 18.55 50.35 35.09
CA THR A 215 17.59 50.91 36.07
C THR A 215 17.75 50.36 37.49
N VAL A 216 18.30 51.14 38.42
CA VAL A 216 18.49 50.91 39.87
C VAL A 216 17.32 51.44 40.72
N SER A 217 16.83 50.65 41.68
CA SER A 217 15.73 51.03 42.60
C SER A 217 16.20 51.51 44.00
N LEU A 218 15.46 52.47 44.56
CA LEU A 218 15.54 52.93 45.96
C LEU A 218 14.30 52.44 46.73
N LEU A 219 14.49 51.77 47.87
CA LEU A 219 13.39 51.28 48.72
C LEU A 219 13.54 51.75 50.17
N ALA A 220 12.58 52.55 50.65
CA ALA A 220 12.49 52.98 52.05
C ALA A 220 11.28 52.33 52.72
N LEU A 221 11.52 51.39 53.65
CA LEU A 221 10.49 50.54 54.26
C LEU A 221 9.71 51.25 55.39
N GLY A 222 10.24 52.33 55.93
CA GLY A 222 9.67 53.06 57.06
C GLY A 222 10.05 52.44 58.41
N ASP A 223 10.11 53.28 59.46
CA ASP A 223 10.34 52.82 60.83
C ASP A 223 8.99 52.52 61.50
N SER A 224 8.58 51.25 61.49
CA SER A 224 7.31 50.76 62.07
C SER A 224 7.21 50.87 63.60
N GLY A 225 8.22 51.46 64.26
CA GLY A 225 8.33 51.55 65.71
C GLY A 225 8.04 52.91 66.36
N THR A 226 7.75 53.98 65.61
CA THR A 226 7.58 55.34 66.18
C THR A 226 6.24 55.99 65.84
N ALA A 227 5.53 56.48 66.87
CA ALA A 227 4.36 57.33 66.70
C ALA A 227 4.74 58.61 65.93
N ALA A 228 3.89 58.98 64.95
CA ALA A 228 4.07 60.13 64.06
C ALA A 228 4.49 61.42 64.80
N PRO A 229 5.31 62.30 64.19
CA PRO A 229 5.73 62.29 62.78
C PRO A 229 7.08 61.58 62.52
N CYS A 230 7.14 60.75 61.47
CA CYS A 230 8.33 60.01 61.02
C CYS A 230 8.67 60.36 59.56
N THR A 231 9.95 60.65 59.29
CA THR A 231 10.48 60.93 57.95
C THR A 231 11.24 59.69 57.44
N ASN A 232 10.77 59.11 56.32
CA ASN A 232 11.35 57.90 55.73
C ASN A 232 12.45 58.21 54.71
N VAL A 233 12.33 59.34 54.01
CA VAL A 233 13.41 59.91 53.19
C VAL A 233 13.56 61.40 53.50
N ALA A 234 14.71 61.78 54.08
CA ALA A 234 15.05 63.16 54.40
C ALA A 234 16.11 63.67 53.42
N LEU A 235 15.71 64.56 52.51
CA LEU A 235 16.61 65.30 51.64
C LEU A 235 16.73 66.71 52.22
N SER A 236 17.93 67.19 52.51
CA SER A 236 18.10 68.54 53.07
C SER A 236 17.92 69.62 51.98
N THR A 237 18.97 70.38 51.65
CA THR A 237 19.03 71.22 50.43
C THR A 237 19.53 70.45 49.21
N ALA A 238 19.58 69.12 49.30
CA ALA A 238 20.17 68.21 48.33
C ALA A 238 19.11 67.61 47.41
N LYS A 239 19.43 67.49 46.12
CA LYS A 239 18.66 66.67 45.17
C LYS A 239 19.25 65.27 45.12
N ALA A 240 18.40 64.23 45.14
CA ALA A 240 18.81 62.86 44.93
C ALA A 240 18.48 62.45 43.48
N VAL A 241 19.41 61.78 42.80
CA VAL A 241 19.19 61.26 41.44
C VAL A 241 19.05 59.75 41.53
N VAL A 242 17.87 59.23 41.20
CA VAL A 242 17.57 57.80 41.18
C VAL A 242 17.42 57.35 39.74
N LEU A 243 18.18 56.34 39.35
CA LEU A 243 18.12 55.77 38.01
C LEU A 243 17.09 54.64 37.97
N GLY A 244 15.80 54.87 38.20
CA GLY A 244 14.80 53.79 38.31
C GLY A 244 13.73 54.14 39.34
N ASP A 245 12.99 53.18 39.87
CA ASP A 245 11.89 53.52 40.79
C ASP A 245 12.38 53.85 42.21
N ALA A 246 11.74 54.85 42.82
CA ALA A 246 11.86 55.16 44.24
C ALA A 246 10.54 54.79 44.94
N VAL A 247 10.53 53.70 45.71
CA VAL A 247 9.35 53.25 46.44
C VAL A 247 9.54 53.54 47.92
N ILE A 248 8.65 54.36 48.48
CA ILE A 248 8.78 54.90 49.83
C ILE A 248 7.52 54.56 50.61
N ALA A 249 7.70 53.95 51.77
CA ALA A 249 6.61 53.68 52.71
C ALA A 249 5.95 55.00 53.13
N ASN A 250 4.63 55.08 53.08
CA ASN A 250 3.87 56.30 53.37
C ASN A 250 3.09 56.25 54.69
N GLU A 251 3.45 55.32 55.58
CA GLU A 251 2.75 55.04 56.85
C GLU A 251 2.64 56.27 57.76
N CYS A 252 3.45 57.30 57.53
CA CYS A 252 3.48 58.58 58.28
C CYS A 252 2.79 59.75 57.54
N GLY A 253 2.14 59.52 56.39
CA GLY A 253 1.49 60.56 55.56
C GLY A 253 2.46 61.45 54.77
N ALA A 254 2.03 62.65 54.37
CA ALA A 254 2.76 63.58 53.48
C ALA A 254 4.13 64.07 53.99
N THR A 255 4.56 63.65 55.19
CA THR A 255 5.88 63.94 55.78
C THR A 255 6.91 62.82 55.58
N SER A 256 6.50 61.71 54.92
CA SER A 256 7.37 60.55 54.64
C SER A 256 8.54 60.87 53.72
N LEU A 257 8.47 61.98 52.98
CA LEU A 257 9.56 62.54 52.17
C LEU A 257 9.63 64.06 52.39
N THR A 258 10.82 64.60 52.68
CA THR A 258 10.99 66.03 52.98
C THR A 258 12.27 66.57 52.33
N PRO A 259 12.24 67.68 51.54
CA PRO A 259 11.07 68.27 50.87
C PRO A 259 10.64 67.49 49.60
N ASP A 260 9.50 67.88 49.02
CA ASP A 260 8.75 67.43 47.82
C ASP A 260 9.31 66.24 46.97
N PRO A 261 8.48 65.25 46.54
CA PRO A 261 8.87 64.20 45.59
C PRO A 261 9.60 64.67 44.32
N ALA A 262 9.40 65.92 43.90
CA ALA A 262 10.11 66.56 42.79
C ALA A 262 11.63 66.74 43.02
N ASP A 263 12.11 66.61 44.26
CA ASP A 263 13.54 66.68 44.62
C ASP A 263 14.27 65.33 44.44
N ILE A 264 13.53 64.25 44.11
CA ILE A 264 14.06 63.02 43.51
C ILE A 264 13.98 63.13 41.99
N ALA A 265 15.13 63.29 41.34
CA ALA A 265 15.22 63.36 39.90
C ALA A 265 15.36 61.96 39.28
N HIS A 266 14.52 61.66 38.28
CA HIS A 266 14.55 60.44 37.48
C HIS A 266 14.99 60.75 36.04
N PRO A 267 16.23 60.42 35.64
CA PRO A 267 16.72 60.61 34.27
C PRO A 267 16.10 59.66 33.22
N LYS A 268 15.28 58.70 33.65
CA LYS A 268 14.50 57.71 32.85
C LYS A 268 13.03 57.73 33.33
N ASP A 269 12.12 56.95 32.73
CA ASP A 269 10.70 56.79 33.12
C ASP A 269 10.46 56.24 34.56
N GLY A 270 11.43 56.36 35.47
CA GLY A 270 11.31 55.97 36.87
C GLY A 270 10.29 56.84 37.60
N VAL A 271 9.58 56.22 38.55
CA VAL A 271 8.51 56.87 39.30
C VAL A 271 8.84 56.87 40.80
N THR A 272 8.55 57.99 41.46
CA THR A 272 8.49 58.02 42.93
C THR A 272 7.10 57.58 43.38
N SER A 273 7.00 56.41 44.01
CA SER A 273 5.75 55.84 44.52
C SER A 273 5.71 55.90 46.05
N LEU A 274 4.62 56.45 46.59
CA LEU A 274 4.34 56.49 48.03
C LEU A 274 3.28 55.43 48.36
N THR A 275 3.69 54.34 49.01
CA THR A 275 2.83 53.15 49.24
C THR A 275 2.74 52.80 50.72
N GLY A 276 1.57 52.38 51.19
CA GLY A 276 1.38 51.91 52.58
C GLY A 276 1.69 50.42 52.72
N ASN A 277 2.14 49.97 53.89
CA ASN A 277 2.45 48.57 54.20
C ASN A 277 3.45 47.93 53.22
N LEU A 278 4.59 48.58 53.06
CA LEU A 278 5.63 48.16 52.12
C LEU A 278 6.38 46.95 52.68
N LEU A 279 6.28 45.80 51.99
CA LEU A 279 6.98 44.58 52.39
C LEU A 279 8.44 44.60 51.91
N ASP A 280 9.34 44.06 52.72
CA ASP A 280 10.75 43.94 52.38
C ASP A 280 10.97 42.82 51.34
N PRO A 281 11.38 43.15 50.10
CA PRO A 281 11.54 42.19 49.01
C PRO A 281 12.77 41.29 49.16
N LEU A 282 13.69 41.65 50.05
CA LEU A 282 14.89 40.85 50.37
C LEU A 282 14.74 40.09 51.69
N SER A 283 13.55 40.13 52.32
CA SER A 283 13.26 39.44 53.59
C SER A 283 13.39 37.92 53.52
N SER A 284 13.30 37.34 52.33
CA SER A 284 13.48 35.89 52.10
C SER A 284 14.95 35.49 51.95
N LEU A 285 15.89 36.45 51.85
CA LEU A 285 17.31 36.13 51.81
C LEU A 285 17.74 35.52 53.15
N PRO A 286 18.45 34.37 53.12
CA PRO A 286 18.95 33.78 54.35
C PRO A 286 19.94 34.74 55.01
N THR A 287 19.78 34.95 56.32
CA THR A 287 20.71 35.78 57.09
C THR A 287 22.13 35.22 56.97
N PRO A 288 23.15 36.05 56.66
CA PRO A 288 24.53 35.59 56.62
C PRO A 288 24.91 34.86 57.90
N SER A 289 25.57 33.72 57.75
CA SER A 289 26.09 32.98 58.88
C SER A 289 27.17 33.78 59.58
N ASP A 290 27.14 33.75 60.91
CA ASP A 290 28.09 34.46 61.74
C ASP A 290 28.73 33.51 62.76
N THR A 291 30.00 33.75 63.07
CA THR A 291 30.73 33.02 64.11
C THR A 291 31.22 33.97 65.19
N CYS A 292 30.43 35.02 65.49
CA CYS A 292 30.84 36.05 66.43
C CYS A 292 31.02 35.49 67.85
N GLY A 293 32.23 35.64 68.37
CA GLY A 293 32.65 35.21 69.71
C GLY A 293 33.74 36.13 70.28
N SER A 294 34.39 35.75 71.37
CA SER A 294 35.52 36.50 71.94
C SER A 294 36.82 36.24 71.15
N GLY A 295 37.54 37.28 70.73
CA GLY A 295 38.82 37.13 70.01
C GLY A 295 39.38 38.45 69.50
N SER A 296 40.51 38.39 68.79
CA SER A 296 41.12 39.52 68.07
C SER A 296 40.75 39.49 66.58
N ASN A 297 40.79 40.64 65.91
CA ASN A 297 40.58 40.73 64.46
C ASN A 297 41.69 40.00 63.68
N LEU A 298 41.35 39.52 62.49
CA LEU A 298 42.35 39.09 61.52
C LEU A 298 43.26 40.28 61.19
N ALA A 299 44.58 40.05 61.23
CA ALA A 299 45.56 41.09 60.95
C ALA A 299 45.55 41.45 59.46
N LEU A 300 45.89 42.70 59.15
CA LEU A 300 46.17 43.13 57.79
C LEU A 300 47.39 42.37 57.26
N GLY A 301 47.25 41.74 56.09
CA GLY A 301 48.34 41.05 55.42
C GLY A 301 49.47 42.01 55.06
N SER A 302 50.70 41.50 54.99
CA SER A 302 51.87 42.29 54.60
C SER A 302 51.80 42.81 53.16
N ASP A 303 50.89 42.27 52.35
CA ASP A 303 50.54 42.70 50.99
C ASP A 303 49.45 43.78 50.97
N GLY A 304 49.02 44.28 52.13
CA GLY A 304 47.94 45.25 52.25
C GLY A 304 46.56 44.65 52.09
N THR A 305 46.40 43.32 52.22
CA THR A 305 45.11 42.66 52.06
C THR A 305 44.47 42.22 53.37
N TYR A 306 43.14 42.38 53.49
CA TYR A 306 42.35 41.67 54.49
C TYR A 306 41.78 40.41 53.86
N SER A 307 41.74 39.32 54.64
CA SER A 307 41.12 38.05 54.23
C SER A 307 39.67 37.98 54.70
N PRO A 308 38.77 37.30 53.95
CA PRO A 308 37.41 37.08 54.39
C PRO A 308 37.38 36.23 55.68
N GLY A 309 36.41 36.48 56.54
CA GLY A 309 36.30 35.83 57.84
C GLY A 309 35.60 36.71 58.88
N THR A 310 35.67 36.29 60.14
CA THR A 310 35.05 37.00 61.26
C THR A 310 36.03 37.95 61.94
N TYR A 311 35.58 39.18 62.20
CA TYR A 311 36.28 40.28 62.85
C TYR A 311 35.56 40.56 64.19
N PRO A 312 36.01 39.94 65.30
CA PRO A 312 35.33 40.02 66.59
C PRO A 312 35.34 41.41 67.23
N GLN A 313 36.32 42.26 66.89
CA GLN A 313 36.46 43.63 67.40
C GLN A 313 36.14 44.64 66.29
N ARG A 314 35.92 45.91 66.66
CA ARG A 314 35.69 46.97 65.67
C ARG A 314 36.90 47.09 64.75
N LEU A 315 36.70 46.94 63.45
CA LEU A 315 37.78 47.14 62.47
C LEU A 315 37.84 48.63 62.09
N THR A 316 39.01 49.24 62.21
CA THR A 316 39.26 50.60 61.73
C THR A 316 40.35 50.57 60.67
N ILE A 317 40.02 51.01 59.47
CA ILE A 317 40.98 51.21 58.37
C ILE A 317 41.27 52.71 58.30
N SER A 318 42.54 53.07 58.38
CA SER A 318 43.03 54.44 58.48
C SER A 318 43.89 54.80 57.27
N SER A 319 44.15 56.10 57.08
CA SER A 319 45.05 56.56 56.02
C SER A 319 46.50 56.09 56.20
N THR A 320 46.89 55.66 57.40
CA THR A 320 48.22 55.11 57.68
C THR A 320 48.38 53.65 57.26
N ASP A 321 47.30 52.96 56.90
CA ASP A 321 47.32 51.56 56.47
C ASP A 321 47.67 51.38 54.98
N GLY A 322 47.87 52.49 54.24
CA GLY A 322 48.10 52.47 52.80
C GLY A 322 46.85 52.10 51.99
N THR A 323 47.04 51.62 50.76
CA THR A 323 45.93 51.08 49.95
C THR A 323 45.61 49.67 50.44
N VAL A 324 44.42 49.50 51.01
CA VAL A 324 43.94 48.24 51.55
C VAL A 324 43.06 47.54 50.51
N THR A 325 43.29 46.25 50.28
CA THR A 325 42.45 45.45 49.40
C THR A 325 41.75 44.32 50.15
N LEU A 326 40.42 44.25 50.04
CA LEU A 326 39.64 43.14 50.54
C LEU A 326 39.68 41.99 49.52
N ASN A 327 40.15 40.82 49.93
CA ASN A 327 40.07 39.61 49.12
C ASN A 327 38.61 39.15 48.97
N PRO A 328 38.24 38.47 47.87
CA PRO A 328 36.85 38.09 47.62
C PRO A 328 36.32 37.15 48.72
N GLY A 329 35.09 37.36 49.17
CA GLY A 329 34.44 36.54 50.19
C GLY A 329 33.66 37.31 51.27
N ASN A 330 33.27 36.59 52.32
CA ASN A 330 32.38 37.12 53.36
C ASN A 330 33.17 37.67 54.56
N TYR A 331 32.90 38.93 54.92
CA TYR A 331 33.47 39.63 56.06
C TYR A 331 32.38 39.82 57.11
N VAL A 332 32.57 39.23 58.29
CA VAL A 332 31.63 39.31 59.41
C VAL A 332 32.19 40.28 60.45
N PHE A 333 31.63 41.48 60.55
CA PHE A 333 32.01 42.49 61.55
C PHE A 333 31.09 42.39 62.76
N CYS A 334 31.64 41.90 63.87
CA CYS A 334 30.86 41.68 65.09
C CYS A 334 30.65 42.96 65.93
N ASN A 335 31.53 43.96 65.79
CA ASN A 335 31.51 45.21 66.55
C ASN A 335 31.71 46.45 65.65
N GLY A 336 31.31 46.35 64.38
CA GLY A 336 31.31 47.45 63.41
C GLY A 336 32.60 47.59 62.59
N LEU A 337 32.51 48.46 61.59
CA LEU A 337 33.57 48.78 60.63
C LEU A 337 33.65 50.30 60.48
N GLU A 338 34.86 50.84 60.58
CA GLU A 338 35.15 52.25 60.30
C GLU A 338 36.21 52.35 59.19
N ILE A 339 35.86 53.01 58.09
CA ILE A 339 36.82 53.47 57.08
C ILE A 339 37.06 54.95 57.35
N GLY A 340 38.25 55.27 57.83
CA GLY A 340 38.67 56.60 58.24
C GLY A 340 38.87 57.53 57.04
N SER A 341 38.93 58.84 57.33
CA SER A 341 39.18 59.87 56.32
C SER A 341 40.58 59.68 55.72
N GLY A 342 40.69 59.79 54.39
CA GLY A 342 41.93 59.56 53.66
C GLY A 342 42.35 58.09 53.52
N ALA A 343 41.56 57.12 54.01
CA ALA A 343 41.81 55.71 53.76
C ALA A 343 41.45 55.33 52.31
N SER A 344 42.22 54.42 51.70
CA SER A 344 41.95 53.87 50.38
C SER A 344 41.65 52.38 50.49
N VAL A 345 40.43 51.97 50.15
CA VAL A 345 39.95 50.59 50.28
C VAL A 345 39.38 50.12 48.95
N SER A 346 39.92 49.04 48.42
CA SER A 346 39.39 48.38 47.22
C SER A 346 39.05 46.91 47.49
N SER A 347 38.31 46.26 46.60
CA SER A 347 38.15 44.81 46.60
C SER A 347 38.77 44.20 45.35
N SER A 348 39.51 43.10 45.49
CA SER A 348 40.06 42.36 44.32
C SER A 348 39.02 41.50 43.60
N GLY A 349 37.81 41.40 44.15
CA GLY A 349 36.64 40.74 43.58
C GLY A 349 35.42 40.93 44.48
N GLY A 350 34.44 40.04 44.37
CA GLY A 350 33.17 40.18 45.09
C GLY A 350 33.27 39.96 46.60
N VAL A 351 32.82 40.92 47.39
CA VAL A 351 32.79 40.85 48.86
C VAL A 351 31.39 41.03 49.43
N LEU A 352 31.15 40.44 50.60
CA LEU A 352 29.99 40.72 51.45
C LEU A 352 30.48 41.30 52.78
N LEU A 353 30.05 42.51 53.12
CA LEU A 353 30.27 43.13 54.42
C LEU A 353 29.05 42.90 55.30
N TYR A 354 29.07 41.82 56.07
CA TYR A 354 28.04 41.52 57.05
C TYR A 354 28.37 42.19 58.39
N VAL A 355 27.63 43.24 58.72
CA VAL A 355 27.74 43.97 59.99
C VAL A 355 26.68 43.43 60.94
N LYS A 356 27.12 42.52 61.82
CA LYS A 356 26.23 41.90 62.81
C LYS A 356 25.80 42.92 63.86
N ASP A 357 26.77 43.62 64.44
CA ASP A 357 26.55 44.62 65.48
C ASP A 357 27.65 45.71 65.46
N GLY A 358 27.44 46.82 66.17
CA GLY A 358 28.29 48.02 66.12
C GLY A 358 28.10 48.84 64.85
N THR A 359 28.70 50.04 64.79
CA THR A 359 28.44 51.02 63.72
C THR A 359 29.23 50.75 62.44
N LEU A 360 28.58 50.84 61.28
CA LEU A 360 29.23 50.99 59.97
C LEU A 360 29.42 52.46 59.61
N SER A 361 30.66 52.91 59.46
CA SER A 361 31.00 54.29 59.12
C SER A 361 32.08 54.37 58.04
N ILE A 362 31.77 55.03 56.94
CA ILE A 362 32.73 55.48 55.92
C ILE A 362 32.83 57.00 56.07
N ARG A 363 33.99 57.50 56.50
CA ARG A 363 34.20 58.93 56.72
C ARG A 363 34.43 59.67 55.40
N PRO A 364 34.10 60.98 55.32
CA PRO A 364 34.42 61.80 54.16
C PRO A 364 35.90 61.75 53.78
N ASP A 365 36.19 61.99 52.50
CA ASP A 365 37.53 61.96 51.90
C ASP A 365 38.24 60.59 51.92
N SER A 366 37.54 59.50 52.21
CA SER A 366 38.02 58.14 51.90
C SER A 366 37.79 57.79 50.44
N SER A 367 38.69 57.00 49.84
CA SER A 367 38.49 56.40 48.51
C SER A 367 38.10 54.94 48.67
N VAL A 368 36.86 54.60 48.36
CA VAL A 368 36.33 53.24 48.54
C VAL A 368 35.79 52.72 47.22
N GLU A 369 36.31 51.59 46.74
CA GLU A 369 35.81 50.91 45.54
C GLU A 369 35.63 49.41 45.81
N LEU A 370 34.41 49.03 46.16
CA LEU A 370 34.05 47.67 46.53
C LEU A 370 33.05 47.10 45.55
N THR A 371 33.19 45.82 45.23
CA THR A 371 32.26 45.09 44.35
C THR A 371 31.56 44.00 45.17
N ALA A 372 30.24 43.87 45.03
CA ALA A 372 29.52 42.79 45.71
C ALA A 372 29.88 41.42 45.13
N ALA A 373 29.69 40.37 45.92
CA ALA A 373 29.71 39.01 45.41
C ALA A 373 28.67 38.83 44.30
N SER A 374 29.10 38.36 43.12
CA SER A 374 28.22 38.06 41.98
C SER A 374 27.54 36.69 42.09
N SER A 375 27.87 35.90 43.11
CA SER A 375 27.35 34.55 43.37
C SER A 375 27.22 34.29 44.88
N GLY A 376 26.54 33.21 45.27
CA GLY A 376 26.19 32.89 46.66
C GLY A 376 24.80 33.39 47.07
N ASP A 377 24.34 32.99 48.26
CA ASP A 377 22.98 33.28 48.73
C ASP A 377 22.69 34.77 48.85
N GLN A 378 23.71 35.57 49.23
CA GLN A 378 23.65 37.03 49.31
C GLN A 378 24.25 37.72 48.07
N ARG A 379 24.20 37.08 46.90
CA ARG A 379 24.63 37.70 45.64
C ARG A 379 24.08 39.11 45.47
N ASN A 380 24.91 39.99 44.94
CA ASN A 380 24.68 41.42 44.76
C ASN A 380 24.48 42.22 46.05
N VAL A 381 24.40 41.60 47.24
CA VAL A 381 24.43 42.33 48.52
C VAL A 381 25.89 42.62 48.86
N LEU A 382 26.25 43.90 48.86
CA LEU A 382 27.56 44.35 49.28
C LEU A 382 27.63 44.54 50.80
N VAL A 383 26.56 45.08 51.38
CA VAL A 383 26.49 45.39 52.80
C VAL A 383 25.20 44.81 53.37
N TRP A 384 25.33 44.02 54.43
CA TRP A 384 24.19 43.50 55.19
C TRP A 384 24.28 43.97 56.63
N VAL A 385 23.25 44.67 57.11
CA VAL A 385 23.21 45.23 58.46
C VAL A 385 22.14 44.51 59.28
N ALA A 386 22.57 43.70 60.25
CA ALA A 386 21.67 42.82 60.99
C ALA A 386 20.93 43.54 62.14
N THR A 387 21.63 44.37 62.91
CA THR A 387 21.07 45.14 64.03
C THR A 387 20.70 46.57 63.62
N LYS A 388 19.64 47.10 64.23
CA LYS A 388 19.19 48.48 64.01
C LYS A 388 20.29 49.46 64.44
N GLN A 389 20.78 50.25 63.50
CA GLN A 389 21.85 51.22 63.70
C GLN A 389 21.77 52.37 62.68
N THR A 390 22.68 53.33 62.79
CA THR A 390 22.92 54.34 61.76
C THR A 390 24.14 53.95 60.93
N VAL A 391 23.93 53.71 59.64
CA VAL A 391 24.99 53.52 58.65
C VAL A 391 25.34 54.89 58.08
N SER A 392 26.58 55.33 58.25
CA SER A 392 27.05 56.62 57.73
C SER A 392 27.99 56.43 56.56
N ILE A 393 27.68 57.02 55.41
CA ILE A 393 28.50 56.99 54.20
C ILE A 393 28.82 58.42 53.80
N GLY A 394 30.06 58.83 54.04
CA GLY A 394 30.58 60.13 53.69
C GLY A 394 31.29 60.13 52.34
N THR A 395 31.22 61.25 51.63
CA THR A 395 32.05 61.55 50.46
C THR A 395 32.73 62.91 50.61
N GLY A 396 33.85 63.07 49.91
CA GLY A 396 34.62 64.30 49.82
C GLY A 396 35.23 64.40 48.42
N ASP A 397 36.50 64.72 48.26
CA ASP A 397 37.09 64.91 46.90
C ASP A 397 37.26 63.62 46.08
N HIS A 398 37.05 62.45 46.70
CA HIS A 398 37.27 61.13 46.10
C HIS A 398 35.97 60.36 45.92
N ILE A 399 35.88 59.62 44.81
CA ILE A 399 34.68 58.84 44.48
C ILE A 399 34.55 57.68 45.47
N THR A 400 33.35 57.53 46.04
CA THR A 400 32.96 56.34 46.80
C THR A 400 32.06 55.46 45.93
N ARG A 401 32.46 54.20 45.76
CA ARG A 401 31.91 53.22 44.84
C ARG A 401 31.57 51.95 45.60
N LEU A 402 30.28 51.77 45.85
CA LEU A 402 29.70 50.63 46.56
C LEU A 402 28.88 49.81 45.57
N GLY A 403 29.56 48.87 44.93
CA GLY A 403 29.06 48.11 43.82
C GLY A 403 28.11 46.96 44.16
N GLY A 404 27.05 47.24 44.91
CA GLY A 404 25.96 46.31 45.18
C GLY A 404 24.90 46.91 46.11
N THR A 405 24.00 46.05 46.59
CA THR A 405 22.93 46.40 47.52
C THR A 405 23.48 46.70 48.90
N ILE A 406 23.02 47.80 49.48
CA ILE A 406 23.03 48.02 50.93
C ILE A 406 21.69 47.52 51.47
N TYR A 407 21.70 46.38 52.15
CA TYR A 407 20.54 45.79 52.79
C TYR A 407 20.57 46.09 54.29
N ALA A 408 19.77 47.07 54.68
CA ALA A 408 19.72 47.62 56.04
C ALA A 408 18.26 47.86 56.48
N PRO A 409 17.38 46.83 56.40
CA PRO A 409 15.92 46.99 56.44
C PRO A 409 15.38 47.57 57.75
N LYS A 410 16.16 47.53 58.84
CA LYS A 410 15.81 48.06 60.17
C LYS A 410 16.59 49.32 60.54
N SER A 411 17.51 49.76 59.69
CA SER A 411 18.54 50.76 60.01
C SER A 411 18.37 52.03 59.20
N ALA A 412 18.86 53.13 59.75
CA ALA A 412 18.92 54.41 59.06
C ALA A 412 20.21 54.48 58.23
N VAL A 413 20.11 54.83 56.95
CA VAL A 413 21.27 55.03 56.07
C VAL A 413 21.41 56.51 55.76
N VAL A 414 22.54 57.09 56.19
CA VAL A 414 22.83 58.52 56.09
C VAL A 414 23.97 58.75 55.12
N PHE A 415 23.70 59.51 54.07
CA PHE A 415 24.68 59.97 53.11
C PHE A 415 25.10 61.40 53.45
N ASN A 416 26.40 61.61 53.62
CA ASN A 416 27.00 62.89 53.99
C ASN A 416 27.93 63.39 52.88
N GLY A 417 27.80 64.64 52.47
CA GLY A 417 28.66 65.24 51.44
C GLY A 417 28.89 66.75 51.64
N SER A 418 29.99 67.24 51.09
CA SER A 418 30.32 68.68 51.00
C SER A 418 29.91 69.24 49.63
N SER A 419 29.99 70.56 49.45
CA SER A 419 29.56 71.25 48.23
C SER A 419 30.37 70.89 46.96
N ASN A 420 31.55 70.29 47.11
CA ASN A 420 32.45 69.90 46.02
C ASN A 420 32.70 68.38 45.97
N ALA A 421 31.93 67.61 46.75
CA ALA A 421 32.24 66.20 46.89
C ALA A 421 31.93 65.41 45.61
N ALA A 422 32.79 64.43 45.32
CA ALA A 422 32.59 63.43 44.30
C ALA A 422 31.36 62.56 44.61
N ALA A 423 30.75 62.00 43.57
CA ALA A 423 29.51 61.23 43.70
C ALA A 423 29.69 59.98 44.57
N ILE A 424 28.68 59.70 45.43
CA ILE A 424 28.51 58.40 46.08
C ILE A 424 27.70 57.52 45.14
N ASN A 425 28.30 56.42 44.72
CA ASN A 425 27.68 55.45 43.83
C ASN A 425 27.31 54.20 44.61
N VAL A 426 26.02 53.87 44.66
CA VAL A 426 25.50 52.66 45.31
C VAL A 426 24.70 51.86 44.29
N GLY A 427 24.87 50.53 44.29
CA GLY A 427 24.17 49.62 43.38
C GLY A 427 22.66 49.54 43.63
N ALA A 428 22.21 49.46 44.89
CA ALA A 428 20.83 49.70 45.32
C ALA A 428 20.74 49.86 46.84
N LEU A 429 19.58 50.29 47.34
CA LEU A 429 19.38 50.57 48.76
C LEU A 429 18.01 50.08 49.26
N VAL A 430 18.04 49.25 50.31
CA VAL A 430 16.88 48.86 51.12
C VAL A 430 17.16 49.28 52.55
N ALA A 431 16.42 50.26 53.07
CA ALA A 431 16.63 50.80 54.41
C ALA A 431 15.31 51.10 55.13
N ALA A 432 15.36 51.20 56.47
CA ALA A 432 14.20 51.68 57.24
C ALA A 432 13.97 53.17 56.96
N THR A 433 15.04 53.97 57.05
CA THR A 433 15.03 55.40 56.68
C THR A 433 16.29 55.77 55.91
N VAL A 434 16.17 56.75 55.01
CA VAL A 434 17.28 57.28 54.21
C VAL A 434 17.40 58.78 54.46
N ALA A 435 18.59 59.26 54.76
CA ALA A 435 18.85 60.69 54.90
C ALA A 435 20.02 61.12 54.02
N VAL A 436 19.87 62.27 53.38
CA VAL A 436 20.90 62.90 52.54
C VAL A 436 21.13 64.31 53.08
N SER A 437 22.23 64.45 53.83
CA SER A 437 22.65 65.70 54.43
C SER A 437 23.87 66.29 53.70
N THR A 438 23.70 67.48 53.14
CA THR A 438 24.82 68.29 52.62
C THR A 438 24.95 69.57 53.43
N SER A 439 26.18 70.00 53.71
CA SER A 439 26.43 71.36 54.17
C SER A 439 26.54 72.29 52.95
N GLY A 440 25.40 72.78 52.44
CA GLY A 440 25.32 73.74 51.33
C GLY A 440 24.49 73.30 50.11
N SER A 441 24.12 74.27 49.27
CA SER A 441 23.18 74.15 48.14
C SER A 441 23.73 73.48 46.87
N ALA A 442 24.46 72.37 47.00
CA ALA A 442 24.93 71.57 45.88
C ALA A 442 24.16 70.24 45.79
N PRO A 443 23.78 69.78 44.59
CA PRO A 443 23.03 68.53 44.41
C PRO A 443 23.92 67.31 44.67
N VAL A 444 23.40 66.32 45.40
CA VAL A 444 23.97 64.96 45.42
C VAL A 444 23.69 64.35 44.04
N ARG A 445 24.62 64.58 43.11
CA ARG A 445 24.53 64.06 41.75
C ARG A 445 25.01 62.62 41.71
N GLN A 446 24.12 61.77 41.23
CA GLN A 446 24.39 60.50 40.54
C GLN A 446 24.68 59.28 41.45
N LEU A 447 23.64 58.47 41.68
CA LEU A 447 23.76 57.04 41.94
C LEU A 447 23.96 56.32 40.58
N ALA A 448 25.17 56.35 40.01
CA ALA A 448 25.49 55.62 38.77
C ALA A 448 26.29 54.34 39.04
N PRO A 449 26.20 53.32 38.16
CA PRO A 449 26.92 52.08 38.33
C PRO A 449 28.45 52.27 38.27
N VAL A 450 29.16 51.58 39.16
CA VAL A 450 30.52 51.13 38.88
C VAL A 450 30.41 50.08 37.78
N SER A 451 31.30 50.11 36.78
CA SER A 451 31.24 49.29 35.56
C SER A 451 31.32 47.76 35.77
N THR A 452 31.17 47.28 37.00
CA THR A 452 31.23 45.88 37.43
C THR A 452 30.04 45.46 38.29
N VAL A 453 28.94 46.23 38.29
CA VAL A 453 27.79 46.00 39.19
C VAL A 453 26.53 45.86 38.35
N PRO A 454 25.88 44.68 38.36
CA PRO A 454 24.60 44.52 37.70
C PRO A 454 23.52 45.36 38.38
N ILE A 455 22.63 45.85 37.54
CA ILE A 455 21.40 46.56 37.85
C ILE A 455 20.61 45.84 38.96
N ILE A 456 20.13 46.54 40.00
CA ILE A 456 18.86 46.12 40.63
C ILE A 456 17.73 46.72 39.81
N ARG A 457 17.40 46.00 38.75
CA ARG A 457 16.06 45.97 38.23
C ARG A 457 15.27 45.11 39.22
N PHE A 458 14.04 45.49 39.51
CA PHE A 458 13.02 44.45 39.51
C PHE A 458 12.91 43.99 38.03
N GLY A 459 13.45 42.88 37.50
CA GLY A 459 14.45 41.85 37.89
C GLY A 459 15.47 41.64 36.72
N PRO A 460 16.13 40.47 36.52
CA PRO A 460 16.70 39.48 37.43
C PRO A 460 18.26 39.58 37.50
N ILE A 461 18.88 38.81 38.40
CA ILE A 461 20.31 38.47 38.53
C ILE A 461 20.91 38.04 37.16
N PRO A 462 22.24 38.06 36.91
CA PRO A 462 22.78 37.31 35.78
C PRO A 462 22.32 35.87 35.89
N THR A 463 21.29 35.55 35.12
CA THR A 463 20.49 34.36 35.31
C THR A 463 21.13 33.36 34.40
N MET A 464 22.28 32.82 34.82
CA MET A 464 22.63 31.49 34.35
C MET A 464 21.51 30.59 34.80
N SER A 465 20.70 30.21 33.84
CA SER A 465 19.65 29.23 33.99
C SER A 465 19.86 28.20 32.91
N ILE A 466 19.45 26.98 33.19
CA ILE A 466 19.52 25.92 32.21
C ILE A 466 18.23 26.01 31.39
N SER A 467 18.39 26.13 30.07
CA SER A 467 17.30 26.16 29.08
C SER A 467 17.20 24.80 28.39
N PRO A 468 15.97 24.33 28.09
CA PRO A 468 14.69 24.94 28.46
C PRO A 468 14.45 24.94 29.98
N SER A 469 13.59 25.83 30.49
CA SER A 469 13.24 25.91 31.93
C SER A 469 12.35 24.76 32.40
N GLU A 470 11.77 24.02 31.46
CA GLU A 470 10.98 22.82 31.68
C GLU A 470 11.43 21.75 30.69
N LEU A 471 11.43 20.50 31.12
CA LEU A 471 11.65 19.37 30.22
C LEU A 471 10.30 18.95 29.64
N THR A 472 10.27 18.65 28.34
CA THR A 472 9.12 17.95 27.76
C THR A 472 9.02 16.57 28.37
N SER A 473 7.81 16.11 28.57
CA SER A 473 7.58 14.74 29.02
C SER A 473 8.21 13.74 28.05
N ALA A 474 8.85 12.70 28.59
CA ALA A 474 9.34 11.58 27.79
C ALA A 474 8.23 10.56 27.59
N VAL A 475 8.33 9.72 26.56
CA VAL A 475 7.39 8.63 26.29
C VAL A 475 8.14 7.30 26.34
N ILE A 476 7.55 6.29 26.98
CA ILE A 476 8.13 4.94 27.09
C ILE A 476 8.47 4.38 25.71
N GLY A 477 9.64 3.75 25.57
CA GLY A 477 10.09 3.10 24.33
C GLY A 477 10.53 4.05 23.21
N GLN A 478 10.28 5.36 23.34
CA GLN A 478 10.74 6.38 22.40
C GLN A 478 12.11 6.94 22.83
N PRO A 479 13.05 7.19 21.90
CA PRO A 479 14.30 7.88 22.22
C PRO A 479 13.99 9.31 22.64
N TYR A 480 14.29 9.62 23.88
CA TYR A 480 14.22 10.97 24.42
C TYR A 480 15.56 11.68 24.18
N SER A 481 15.50 12.89 23.65
CA SER A 481 16.64 13.81 23.54
C SER A 481 16.17 15.20 23.93
N ALA A 482 16.80 15.76 24.96
CA ALA A 482 16.60 17.14 25.39
C ALA A 482 17.96 17.82 25.46
N PRO A 483 18.34 18.63 24.44
CA PRO A 483 19.54 19.42 24.51
C PRO A 483 19.38 20.52 25.55
N LEU A 484 20.22 20.49 26.58
CA LEU A 484 20.29 21.57 27.55
C LEU A 484 21.35 22.57 27.14
N SER A 485 21.08 23.84 27.38
CA SER A 485 22.03 24.91 27.21
C SER A 485 21.98 25.83 28.42
N VAL A 486 23.11 26.39 28.81
CA VAL A 486 23.07 27.49 29.77
C VAL A 486 22.71 28.72 28.97
N ILE A 487 21.66 29.41 29.42
CA ILE A 487 21.24 30.70 28.88
C ILE A 487 21.44 31.79 29.92
N GLY A 488 21.26 33.03 29.49
CA GLY A 488 21.52 34.20 30.29
C GLY A 488 22.84 34.86 29.91
N ASP A 489 22.97 36.08 30.37
CA ASP A 489 24.15 36.96 30.24
C ASP A 489 25.45 36.34 30.81
N GLY A 490 25.36 35.38 31.73
CA GLY A 490 26.50 34.63 32.28
C GLY A 490 26.89 33.35 31.53
N ALA A 491 26.08 32.86 30.59
CA ALA A 491 26.33 31.58 29.90
C ALA A 491 27.63 31.56 29.08
N SER A 492 28.04 32.72 28.54
CA SER A 492 29.27 32.90 27.77
C SER A 492 30.54 32.84 28.61
N GLN A 493 30.43 32.80 29.95
CA GLN A 493 31.56 32.76 30.86
C GLN A 493 31.99 31.34 31.26
N LEU A 494 31.24 30.31 30.86
CA LEU A 494 31.58 28.92 31.16
C LEU A 494 32.77 28.44 30.32
N VAL A 495 33.86 28.06 31.00
CA VAL A 495 35.06 27.49 30.37
C VAL A 495 35.03 25.96 30.43
N ASN A 496 34.85 25.30 29.29
CA ASN A 496 34.70 23.83 29.18
C ASN A 496 33.63 23.25 30.13
N PRO A 497 32.34 23.64 29.98
CA PRO A 497 31.28 23.21 30.87
C PRO A 497 31.16 21.68 30.94
N ARG A 498 31.08 21.15 32.16
CA ARG A 498 30.86 19.74 32.49
C ARG A 498 29.48 19.56 33.10
N TRP A 499 28.65 18.78 32.42
CA TRP A 499 27.27 18.52 32.82
C TRP A 499 27.18 17.26 33.69
N SER A 500 26.30 17.31 34.68
CA SER A 500 25.99 16.23 35.60
C SER A 500 24.53 16.32 36.04
N ALA A 501 23.92 15.21 36.43
CA ALA A 501 22.56 15.20 36.93
C ALA A 501 22.36 14.13 38.01
N THR A 502 21.57 14.44 39.03
CA THR A 502 21.14 13.49 40.08
C THR A 502 19.64 13.27 39.99
N GLY A 503 19.18 12.03 40.19
CA GLY A 503 17.74 11.68 40.08
C GLY A 503 17.23 11.52 38.64
N LEU A 504 18.14 11.34 37.66
CA LEU A 504 17.82 11.29 36.22
C LEU A 504 17.63 9.87 35.65
N SER A 505 17.93 8.81 36.42
CA SER A 505 17.78 7.41 35.96
C SER A 505 16.32 7.10 35.58
N PRO A 506 16.04 6.41 34.45
CA PRO A 506 16.98 5.67 33.57
C PRO A 506 17.69 6.51 32.49
N PHE A 507 17.45 7.82 32.40
CA PHE A 507 18.12 8.68 31.43
C PHE A 507 19.55 9.03 31.85
N ALA A 508 20.38 9.43 30.88
CA ALA A 508 21.75 9.87 31.07
C ALA A 508 21.95 11.27 30.50
N ILE A 509 22.79 12.08 31.14
CA ILE A 509 23.22 13.38 30.61
C ILE A 509 24.62 13.26 30.02
N ASN A 510 24.81 13.75 28.80
CA ASN A 510 26.14 13.83 28.20
C ASN A 510 26.96 14.91 28.90
N SER A 511 28.05 14.50 29.55
CA SER A 511 28.90 15.40 30.35
C SER A 511 29.56 16.55 29.58
N VAL A 512 29.59 16.52 28.25
CA VAL A 512 30.20 17.55 27.40
C VAL A 512 29.15 18.42 26.72
N THR A 513 28.08 17.82 26.19
CA THR A 513 27.06 18.55 25.42
C THR A 513 25.87 19.01 26.25
N GLY A 514 25.66 18.45 27.45
CA GLY A 514 24.49 18.72 28.29
C GLY A 514 23.20 18.06 27.81
N GLU A 515 23.26 17.30 26.72
CA GLU A 515 22.11 16.60 26.17
C GLU A 515 21.68 15.46 27.09
N ILE A 516 20.43 15.50 27.55
CA ILE A 516 19.79 14.38 28.22
C ILE A 516 19.31 13.41 27.15
N THR A 517 19.75 12.16 27.23
CA THR A 517 19.34 11.10 26.31
C THR A 517 18.95 9.84 27.07
N GLY A 518 18.04 9.07 26.51
CA GLY A 518 17.66 7.76 27.04
C GLY A 518 16.37 7.26 26.40
N THR A 519 16.11 5.97 26.57
CA THR A 519 14.84 5.36 26.16
C THR A 519 14.24 4.76 27.42
N PRO A 520 13.26 5.44 28.05
CA PRO A 520 12.70 4.96 29.30
C PRO A 520 11.83 3.74 29.04
N GLU A 521 11.89 2.76 29.93
CA GLU A 521 11.10 1.53 29.81
C GLU A 521 9.81 1.58 30.67
N CYS A 522 9.69 2.60 31.54
CA CYS A 522 8.68 2.65 32.60
C CYS A 522 8.09 4.04 32.82
N ALA A 523 6.81 4.08 33.22
CA ALA A 523 6.12 5.32 33.54
C ALA A 523 6.52 5.78 34.93
N LEU A 524 7.00 7.01 35.06
CA LEU A 524 7.55 7.51 36.31
C LEU A 524 7.65 9.03 36.29
N SER A 525 7.59 9.63 37.47
CA SER A 525 7.82 11.07 37.65
C SER A 525 9.18 11.27 38.31
N LEU A 526 10.09 11.95 37.62
CA LEU A 526 11.41 12.30 38.12
C LEU A 526 11.45 13.78 38.49
N THR A 527 12.21 14.08 39.54
CA THR A 527 12.62 15.45 39.87
C THR A 527 14.14 15.60 39.74
N PRO A 528 14.72 15.48 38.52
CA PRO A 528 16.16 15.48 38.37
C PRO A 528 16.73 16.88 38.63
N ARG A 529 17.79 16.93 39.43
CA ARG A 529 18.61 18.13 39.60
C ARG A 529 19.76 18.06 38.60
N VAL A 530 19.75 18.92 37.58
CA VAL A 530 20.83 19.07 36.62
C VAL A 530 21.79 20.14 37.11
N ARG A 531 23.09 19.88 37.00
CA ARG A 531 24.17 20.78 37.38
C ARG A 531 25.25 20.80 36.31
N VAL A 532 25.63 21.99 35.88
CA VAL A 532 26.78 22.21 35.00
C VAL A 532 27.81 23.04 35.73
N VAL A 533 29.06 22.60 35.64
CA VAL A 533 30.22 23.23 36.28
C VAL A 533 31.32 23.38 35.26
N ASP A 534 32.00 24.51 35.24
CA ASP A 534 33.13 24.73 34.35
C ASP A 534 34.48 24.48 35.06
N ASP A 535 35.58 24.52 34.30
CA ASP A 535 36.93 24.26 34.84
C ASP A 535 37.39 25.33 35.87
N THR A 536 36.70 26.47 35.94
CA THR A 536 36.97 27.55 36.91
C THR A 536 36.15 27.40 38.20
N GLY A 537 35.24 26.41 38.26
CA GLY A 537 34.36 26.13 39.39
C GLY A 537 33.03 26.88 39.36
N LEU A 538 32.76 27.64 38.29
CA LEU A 538 31.48 28.32 38.10
C LEU A 538 30.40 27.27 37.83
N ALA A 539 29.31 27.31 38.59
CA ALA A 539 28.27 26.30 38.54
C ALA A 539 26.87 26.89 38.48
N VAL A 540 26.00 26.30 37.65
CA VAL A 540 24.56 26.54 37.65
C VAL A 540 23.83 25.21 37.82
N SER A 541 22.71 25.23 38.52
CA SER A 541 21.86 24.07 38.71
C SER A 541 20.40 24.42 38.49
N ALA A 542 19.63 23.47 37.96
CA ALA A 542 18.19 23.57 37.80
C ALA A 542 17.54 22.26 38.26
N ASP A 543 16.40 22.38 38.93
CA ASP A 543 15.52 21.25 39.22
C ASP A 543 14.48 21.18 38.11
N TYR A 544 14.31 20.00 37.55
CA TYR A 544 13.29 19.74 36.55
C TYR A 544 12.22 18.83 37.10
N SER A 545 11.04 18.87 36.50
CA SER A 545 10.07 17.80 36.55
C SER A 545 10.12 17.11 35.19
N LEU A 546 10.45 15.83 35.17
CA LEU A 546 10.39 15.01 33.96
C LEU A 546 9.37 13.91 34.20
N LEU A 547 8.22 14.04 33.55
CA LEU A 547 7.23 13.00 33.52
C LEU A 547 7.56 12.06 32.36
N VAL A 548 7.71 10.77 32.66
CA VAL A 548 7.69 9.74 31.63
C VAL A 548 6.25 9.29 31.48
N LEU A 549 5.60 9.78 30.43
CA LEU A 549 4.28 9.35 30.03
C LEU A 549 4.38 7.92 29.49
N SER A 550 3.37 7.15 29.79
CA SER A 550 3.16 5.92 29.04
C SER A 550 2.86 6.27 27.58
N ASP A 551 3.32 5.44 26.64
CA ASP A 551 2.79 5.51 25.28
C ASP A 551 1.38 4.92 25.29
N LEU A 552 0.40 5.68 24.81
CA LEU A 552 -1.00 5.26 24.77
C LEU A 552 -1.49 5.33 23.33
N ALA A 553 -1.68 4.16 22.74
CA ALA A 553 -2.29 4.04 21.43
C ALA A 553 -3.72 3.51 21.57
N LEU A 554 -4.68 4.16 20.92
CA LEU A 554 -6.00 3.60 20.70
C LEU A 554 -6.01 2.92 19.33
N SER A 555 -6.46 1.66 19.27
CA SER A 555 -6.60 0.95 18.00
C SER A 555 -7.61 1.67 17.10
N ASP A 556 -7.20 1.96 15.86
CA ASP A 556 -8.08 2.53 14.85
C ASP A 556 -9.16 1.50 14.43
N PRO A 557 -10.46 1.78 14.66
CA PRO A 557 -11.52 0.88 14.25
C PRO A 557 -11.83 0.91 12.75
N GLY A 558 -11.27 1.87 12.00
CA GLY A 558 -11.54 2.20 10.59
C GLY A 558 -12.60 3.28 10.42
N ASP A 559 -12.72 3.81 9.20
CA ASP A 559 -13.64 4.92 8.86
C ASP A 559 -15.13 4.60 9.11
N PHE A 560 -15.52 3.33 8.99
CA PHE A 560 -16.89 2.86 9.16
C PHE A 560 -16.96 1.68 10.13
N VAL A 561 -17.89 1.74 11.08
CA VAL A 561 -18.06 0.71 12.12
C VAL A 561 -19.51 0.26 12.25
N ARG A 562 -19.70 -1.01 12.64
CA ARG A 562 -21.02 -1.61 12.83
C ARG A 562 -21.08 -2.56 14.01
N GLY A 563 -22.28 -2.75 14.55
CA GLY A 563 -22.58 -3.72 15.60
C GLY A 563 -21.81 -3.45 16.88
N THR A 564 -21.00 -4.40 17.31
CA THR A 564 -20.11 -4.24 18.46
C THR A 564 -18.67 -4.28 17.97
N LYS A 565 -17.97 -3.16 18.09
CA LYS A 565 -16.55 -3.05 17.75
C LYS A 565 -15.73 -3.06 19.04
N GLU A 566 -14.72 -3.93 19.09
CA GLU A 566 -13.75 -3.92 20.18
C GLU A 566 -12.69 -2.84 19.91
N LEU A 567 -12.55 -1.90 20.84
CA LEU A 567 -11.48 -0.90 20.86
C LEU A 567 -10.44 -1.34 21.89
N THR A 568 -9.18 -1.43 21.48
CA THR A 568 -8.07 -1.76 22.37
C THR A 568 -7.20 -0.53 22.57
N ALA A 569 -7.09 -0.08 23.81
CA ALA A 569 -6.07 0.86 24.21
C ALA A 569 -4.82 0.08 24.65
N THR A 570 -3.69 0.35 24.02
CA THR A 570 -2.40 -0.24 24.36
C THR A 570 -1.60 0.79 25.12
N LEU A 571 -1.38 0.51 26.40
CA LEU A 571 -0.50 1.26 27.26
C LEU A 571 0.83 0.53 27.34
N THR A 572 1.89 1.11 26.80
CA THR A 572 3.24 0.52 26.90
C THR A 572 3.86 0.96 28.22
N ASP A 573 3.86 0.10 29.25
CA ASP A 573 4.57 0.32 30.52
C ASP A 573 5.09 -1.03 31.08
N THR A 574 6.41 -1.18 31.17
CA THR A 574 7.03 -2.47 31.55
C THR A 574 7.29 -2.63 33.05
N CYS A 575 7.04 -1.59 33.87
CA CYS A 575 7.31 -1.63 35.32
C CYS A 575 6.14 -2.10 36.19
N GLY A 576 5.01 -2.50 35.61
CA GLY A 576 3.84 -2.97 36.37
C GLY A 576 3.05 -1.81 36.99
N GLY A 577 2.21 -1.19 36.17
CA GLY A 577 1.33 -0.06 36.54
C GLY A 577 0.23 -0.45 37.54
N ALA A 578 0.56 -0.50 38.83
CA ALA A 578 -0.45 -0.53 39.88
C ALA A 578 -1.11 0.85 40.01
N GLY A 579 -2.38 0.97 39.62
CA GLY A 579 -3.17 2.19 39.80
C GLY A 579 -3.43 3.02 38.55
N THR A 580 -3.12 2.52 37.35
CA THR A 580 -3.47 3.18 36.09
C THR A 580 -4.87 2.75 35.62
N SER A 581 -5.74 3.71 35.31
CA SER A 581 -7.02 3.47 34.64
C SER A 581 -7.03 4.13 33.26
N VAL A 582 -7.47 3.42 32.23
CA VAL A 582 -7.67 3.97 30.88
C VAL A 582 -9.15 4.22 30.66
N SER A 583 -9.52 5.45 30.31
CA SER A 583 -10.86 5.79 29.82
C SER A 583 -10.81 5.94 28.30
N ILE A 584 -11.71 5.24 27.60
CA ILE A 584 -11.93 5.46 26.17
C ILE A 584 -13.14 6.38 26.06
N GLN A 585 -12.98 7.48 25.33
CA GLN A 585 -13.94 8.55 25.19
C GLN A 585 -14.33 8.75 23.73
N TYR A 586 -15.51 9.30 23.53
CA TYR A 586 -16.04 9.66 22.22
C TYR A 586 -16.63 11.06 22.24
N TRP A 587 -16.66 11.70 21.09
CA TRP A 587 -17.38 12.94 20.84
C TRP A 587 -18.13 12.82 19.52
N LEU A 588 -19.39 13.28 19.51
CA LEU A 588 -20.18 13.38 18.28
C LEU A 588 -19.69 14.59 17.50
N GLU A 589 -19.29 14.43 16.24
CA GLU A 589 -18.80 15.56 15.44
C GLU A 589 -19.90 16.60 15.22
N GLY A 590 -19.60 17.85 15.55
CA GLY A 590 -20.58 18.94 15.57
C GLY A 590 -21.57 18.89 16.75
N GLY A 591 -21.31 18.03 17.75
CA GLY A 591 -22.05 17.95 19.00
C GLY A 591 -21.66 19.05 19.99
N ASP A 592 -21.98 18.83 21.27
CA ASP A 592 -21.78 19.82 22.33
C ASP A 592 -20.31 20.26 22.45
N THR A 593 -20.12 21.57 22.57
CA THR A 593 -18.84 22.21 22.86
C THR A 593 -18.94 23.02 24.16
N ASP A 594 -17.80 23.23 24.82
CA ASP A 594 -17.72 24.02 26.03
C ASP A 594 -17.79 25.54 25.73
N VAL A 595 -17.66 26.37 26.78
CA VAL A 595 -17.71 27.84 26.64
C VAL A 595 -16.57 28.44 25.80
N ASN A 596 -15.51 27.67 25.54
CA ASN A 596 -14.37 28.06 24.71
C ASN A 596 -14.47 27.51 23.29
N GLY A 597 -15.46 26.65 23.02
CA GLY A 597 -15.65 25.98 21.73
C GLY A 597 -14.96 24.62 21.64
N ASP A 598 -14.44 24.07 22.73
CA ASP A 598 -13.76 22.78 22.74
C ASP A 598 -14.76 21.60 22.82
N PRO A 599 -14.50 20.45 22.18
CA PRO A 599 -15.36 19.27 22.24
C PRO A 599 -15.66 18.78 23.66
N VAL A 600 -16.93 18.55 23.99
CA VAL A 600 -17.33 17.92 25.26
C VAL A 600 -17.32 16.39 25.10
N TRP A 601 -16.25 15.75 25.59
CA TRP A 601 -16.05 14.31 25.47
C TRP A 601 -16.91 13.49 26.45
N SER A 602 -17.54 12.43 25.93
CA SER A 602 -18.30 11.45 26.71
C SER A 602 -17.47 10.19 26.93
N THR A 603 -17.57 9.57 28.12
CA THR A 603 -16.84 8.32 28.42
C THR A 603 -17.61 7.11 27.89
N MET A 604 -16.95 6.29 27.07
CA MET A 604 -17.45 5.00 26.60
C MET A 604 -17.21 3.89 27.63
N CYS A 605 -15.95 3.76 28.07
CA CYS A 605 -15.53 2.77 29.06
C CYS A 605 -14.45 3.36 29.98
N THR A 606 -14.33 2.81 31.18
CA THR A 606 -13.17 3.02 32.06
C THR A 606 -12.64 1.66 32.51
N LEU A 607 -11.35 1.42 32.30
CA LEU A 607 -10.71 0.12 32.37
C LEU A 607 -9.50 0.21 33.30
N SER A 608 -9.39 -0.70 34.26
CA SER A 608 -8.34 -0.68 35.29
C SER A 608 -7.35 -1.85 35.20
N VAL A 609 -7.51 -2.71 34.20
CA VAL A 609 -6.69 -3.92 33.99
C VAL A 609 -6.36 -4.06 32.51
N ALA A 610 -5.09 -4.31 32.18
CA ALA A 610 -4.65 -4.62 30.83
C ALA A 610 -4.96 -6.10 30.46
N PRO A 611 -5.29 -6.41 29.19
CA PRO A 611 -5.42 -5.49 28.06
C PRO A 611 -6.65 -4.57 28.20
N PHE A 612 -6.49 -3.28 27.90
CA PHE A 612 -7.58 -2.29 28.05
C PHE A 612 -8.52 -2.37 26.85
N GLN A 613 -9.46 -3.30 26.89
CA GLN A 613 -10.47 -3.52 25.85
C GLN A 613 -11.82 -2.89 26.22
N CYS A 614 -12.35 -2.05 25.33
CA CYS A 614 -13.68 -1.46 25.44
C CYS A 614 -14.59 -1.97 24.32
N SER A 615 -15.79 -2.40 24.70
CA SER A 615 -16.82 -2.84 23.76
C SER A 615 -17.65 -1.65 23.31
N TRP A 616 -17.39 -1.15 22.11
CA TRP A 616 -18.20 -0.09 21.51
C TRP A 616 -19.43 -0.70 20.82
N VAL A 617 -20.57 -0.66 21.52
CA VAL A 617 -21.85 -1.17 21.03
C VAL A 617 -22.56 -0.08 20.22
N THR A 618 -22.26 0.02 18.93
CA THR A 618 -22.78 1.10 18.06
C THR A 618 -24.28 1.02 17.82
N THR A 619 -24.93 -0.09 18.18
CA THR A 619 -26.38 -0.28 18.14
C THR A 619 -27.11 0.26 19.38
N ASP A 620 -26.40 0.80 20.37
CA ASP A 620 -27.01 1.47 21.53
C ASP A 620 -27.58 2.84 21.12
N THR A 621 -28.83 2.86 20.65
CA THR A 621 -29.50 4.05 20.13
C THR A 621 -29.77 5.14 21.18
N ALA A 622 -29.55 4.85 22.47
CA ALA A 622 -29.60 5.87 23.51
C ALA A 622 -28.33 6.73 23.56
N LYS A 623 -27.21 6.23 23.02
CA LYS A 623 -25.90 6.90 23.03
C LYS A 623 -25.41 7.28 21.64
N TYR A 624 -25.77 6.47 20.64
CA TYR A 624 -25.21 6.56 19.30
C TYR A 624 -26.30 6.68 18.24
N THR A 625 -26.01 7.45 17.19
CA THR A 625 -26.91 7.71 16.06
C THR A 625 -26.33 7.04 14.81
N ASN A 626 -27.16 6.25 14.11
CA ASN A 626 -26.75 5.67 12.83
C ASN A 626 -26.52 6.77 11.78
N GLY A 627 -25.45 6.64 11.00
CA GLY A 627 -25.04 7.62 9.99
C GLY A 627 -24.29 8.84 10.54
N ALA A 628 -24.10 8.93 11.86
CA ALA A 628 -23.32 10.00 12.49
C ALA A 628 -21.84 9.61 12.65
N SER A 629 -20.97 10.63 12.59
CA SER A 629 -19.52 10.49 12.74
C SER A 629 -19.07 10.87 14.15
N TYR A 630 -18.13 10.10 14.69
CA TYR A 630 -17.61 10.23 16.04
C TYR A 630 -16.09 10.32 16.03
N SER A 631 -15.56 11.26 16.81
CA SER A 631 -14.14 11.27 17.15
C SER A 631 -13.91 10.44 18.41
N LEU A 632 -12.79 9.72 18.48
CA LEU A 632 -12.44 8.82 19.57
C LEU A 632 -11.07 9.17 20.15
N ARG A 633 -10.91 8.99 21.46
CA ARG A 633 -9.61 9.08 22.13
C ARG A 633 -9.54 8.17 23.34
N ALA A 634 -8.33 7.79 23.74
CA ALA A 634 -8.07 7.15 25.02
C ALA A 634 -7.31 8.10 25.94
N ILE A 635 -7.63 8.08 27.23
CA ILE A 635 -6.95 8.82 28.29
C ILE A 635 -6.53 7.84 29.38
N ALA A 636 -5.23 7.72 29.62
CA ALA A 636 -4.71 6.99 30.77
C ALA A 636 -4.54 7.95 31.95
N THR A 637 -5.01 7.54 33.12
CA THR A 637 -4.93 8.30 34.37
C THR A 637 -4.14 7.52 35.38
N LEU A 638 -3.12 8.14 35.98
CA LEU A 638 -2.33 7.61 37.09
C LEU A 638 -2.55 8.49 38.33
N SER A 639 -2.96 7.90 39.45
CA SER A 639 -3.14 8.61 40.73
C SER A 639 -3.93 9.92 40.64
N ASN A 640 -5.03 9.91 39.86
CA ASN A 640 -5.91 11.05 39.57
C ASN A 640 -5.29 12.19 38.74
N SER A 641 -4.19 11.93 38.03
CA SER A 641 -3.60 12.84 37.05
C SER A 641 -3.54 12.18 35.67
N THR A 642 -3.78 12.96 34.60
CA THR A 642 -3.66 12.47 33.22
C THR A 642 -2.21 12.07 32.95
N ALA A 643 -2.00 10.80 32.63
CA ALA A 643 -0.69 10.19 32.43
C ALA A 643 -0.35 9.97 30.95
N ALA A 644 -1.35 9.90 30.06
CA ALA A 644 -1.18 9.87 28.61
C ALA A 644 -2.53 10.10 27.91
N GLU A 645 -2.49 10.64 26.69
CA GLU A 645 -3.63 10.68 25.76
C GLU A 645 -3.20 10.02 24.44
N SER A 646 -4.12 9.33 23.78
CA SER A 646 -3.89 8.87 22.41
C SER A 646 -4.08 10.02 21.43
N GLU A 647 -3.56 9.84 20.21
CA GLU A 647 -4.04 10.60 19.06
C GLU A 647 -5.58 10.48 18.95
N ILE A 648 -6.21 11.55 18.46
CA ILE A 648 -7.65 11.56 18.20
C ILE A 648 -7.89 10.85 16.87
N ILE A 649 -8.76 9.84 16.89
CA ILE A 649 -9.25 9.20 15.67
C ILE A 649 -10.52 9.96 15.29
N GLU A 650 -10.45 10.76 14.23
CA GLU A 650 -11.56 11.58 13.72
C GLU A 650 -12.39 10.82 12.68
N GLY A 651 -13.64 11.23 12.46
CA GLY A 651 -14.44 10.83 11.31
C GLY A 651 -15.02 9.42 11.32
N VAL A 652 -15.02 8.71 12.45
CA VAL A 652 -15.51 7.33 12.51
C VAL A 652 -17.03 7.31 12.42
N THR A 653 -17.57 6.87 11.28
CA THR A 653 -19.00 6.87 11.00
C THR A 653 -19.63 5.55 11.43
N ILE A 654 -20.72 5.63 12.20
CA ILE A 654 -21.50 4.45 12.58
C ILE A 654 -22.44 4.10 11.44
N ASP A 655 -22.34 2.87 10.95
CA ASP A 655 -23.23 2.33 9.94
C ASP A 655 -23.68 0.90 10.29
N ASN A 656 -24.86 0.83 10.90
CA ASN A 656 -25.63 -0.38 11.15
C ASN A 656 -26.74 -0.59 10.12
N GLY A 657 -26.82 0.25 9.08
CA GLY A 657 -27.77 0.13 7.99
C GLY A 657 -27.39 -1.08 7.12
N TYR A 658 -28.38 -1.80 6.60
CA TYR A 658 -28.09 -2.78 5.56
C TYR A 658 -28.21 -2.10 4.20
N PRO A 659 -27.30 -2.37 3.26
CA PRO A 659 -27.46 -1.88 1.90
C PRO A 659 -28.73 -2.46 1.28
N LEU A 660 -29.31 -1.74 0.33
CA LEU A 660 -30.36 -2.24 -0.54
C LEU A 660 -29.74 -2.82 -1.82
N VAL A 661 -30.31 -3.90 -2.32
CA VAL A 661 -29.98 -4.46 -3.64
C VAL A 661 -31.23 -4.96 -4.33
N THR A 662 -31.35 -4.67 -5.61
CA THR A 662 -32.37 -5.22 -6.51
C THR A 662 -31.70 -5.77 -7.76
N LEU A 663 -31.83 -7.06 -8.03
CA LEU A 663 -31.30 -7.72 -9.21
C LEU A 663 -32.37 -7.72 -10.31
N SER A 664 -32.30 -6.76 -11.22
CA SER A 664 -33.30 -6.52 -12.27
C SER A 664 -33.01 -7.27 -13.59
N GLY A 665 -31.76 -7.67 -13.82
CA GLY A 665 -31.31 -8.44 -14.99
C GLY A 665 -30.60 -9.74 -14.62
N PRO A 666 -30.64 -10.77 -15.48
CA PRO A 666 -30.95 -10.68 -16.90
C PRO A 666 -32.44 -10.90 -17.20
N GLY A 667 -32.89 -10.34 -18.32
CA GLY A 667 -34.29 -10.37 -18.78
C GLY A 667 -34.80 -11.75 -19.26
N THR A 668 -35.52 -11.78 -20.39
CA THR A 668 -36.30 -12.96 -20.82
C THR A 668 -35.45 -14.20 -21.11
N THR A 669 -35.94 -15.35 -20.63
CA THR A 669 -35.33 -16.67 -20.82
C THR A 669 -35.87 -17.38 -22.08
N PRO A 670 -35.11 -18.29 -22.75
CA PRO A 670 -33.80 -18.79 -22.34
C PRO A 670 -32.63 -17.85 -22.71
N LEU A 671 -31.70 -17.70 -21.78
CA LEU A 671 -30.46 -16.93 -21.91
C LEU A 671 -29.46 -17.66 -22.82
N ARG A 672 -28.66 -16.92 -23.59
CA ARG A 672 -27.66 -17.46 -24.54
C ARG A 672 -26.45 -16.54 -24.70
N GLY A 673 -25.28 -17.11 -24.97
CA GLY A 673 -24.05 -16.37 -25.21
C GLY A 673 -23.69 -15.47 -24.02
N THR A 674 -23.21 -14.26 -24.29
CA THR A 674 -22.97 -13.23 -23.27
C THR A 674 -24.26 -12.50 -22.92
N VAL A 675 -24.63 -12.48 -21.64
CA VAL A 675 -25.80 -11.76 -21.12
C VAL A 675 -25.36 -10.75 -20.06
N THR A 676 -25.98 -9.57 -20.05
CA THR A 676 -25.71 -8.54 -19.04
C THR A 676 -26.63 -8.74 -17.83
N LEU A 677 -26.02 -8.88 -16.65
CA LEU A 677 -26.67 -8.82 -15.36
C LEU A 677 -26.71 -7.37 -14.88
N VAL A 678 -27.83 -6.99 -14.26
CA VAL A 678 -28.06 -5.62 -13.81
C VAL A 678 -28.55 -5.67 -12.38
N ALA A 679 -27.81 -5.03 -11.46
CA ALA A 679 -28.25 -4.84 -10.09
C ALA A 679 -28.21 -3.36 -9.72
N ASP A 680 -29.27 -2.88 -9.08
CA ASP A 680 -29.32 -1.56 -8.48
C ASP A 680 -29.08 -1.72 -6.97
N ALA A 681 -27.98 -1.15 -6.46
CA ALA A 681 -27.54 -1.24 -5.08
C ALA A 681 -27.31 0.17 -4.50
N SER A 682 -27.72 0.38 -3.25
CA SER A 682 -27.52 1.64 -2.56
C SER A 682 -27.34 1.44 -1.07
N ASP A 683 -26.61 2.36 -0.45
CA ASP A 683 -26.44 2.45 0.99
C ASP A 683 -26.33 3.93 1.36
N ASN A 684 -27.01 4.36 2.42
CA ASN A 684 -27.14 5.78 2.74
C ASN A 684 -26.03 6.29 3.67
N GLU A 685 -25.33 5.39 4.36
CA GLU A 685 -24.40 5.72 5.42
C GLU A 685 -22.94 5.55 4.99
N SER A 686 -22.49 4.33 4.70
CA SER A 686 -21.11 4.08 4.27
C SER A 686 -20.95 3.95 2.76
N GLY A 687 -22.06 3.81 2.04
CA GLY A 687 -22.08 3.61 0.60
C GLY A 687 -21.71 2.17 0.22
N VAL A 688 -22.04 1.78 -1.01
CA VAL A 688 -21.75 0.42 -1.49
C VAL A 688 -20.25 0.24 -1.70
N ALA A 689 -19.67 -0.83 -1.14
CA ALA A 689 -18.27 -1.20 -1.35
C ALA A 689 -18.09 -2.13 -2.55
N ARG A 690 -19.03 -3.06 -2.76
CA ARG A 690 -19.04 -3.96 -3.91
C ARG A 690 -20.39 -4.63 -4.13
N VAL A 691 -20.62 -5.03 -5.37
CA VAL A 691 -21.70 -5.91 -5.82
C VAL A 691 -21.08 -7.12 -6.52
N ARG A 692 -21.25 -8.30 -5.92
CA ARG A 692 -20.77 -9.56 -6.50
C ARG A 692 -21.92 -10.31 -7.15
N PHE A 693 -21.78 -10.65 -8.43
CA PHE A 693 -22.75 -11.46 -9.14
C PHE A 693 -22.30 -12.92 -9.13
N GLU A 694 -23.21 -13.80 -8.73
CA GLU A 694 -22.94 -15.22 -8.63
C GLU A 694 -24.05 -16.05 -9.29
N VAL A 695 -23.69 -17.24 -9.73
CA VAL A 695 -24.61 -18.19 -10.35
C VAL A 695 -24.43 -19.58 -9.75
N SER A 696 -25.53 -20.29 -9.56
CA SER A 696 -25.56 -21.69 -9.17
C SER A 696 -26.44 -22.46 -10.15
N PRO A 697 -26.12 -23.73 -10.49
CA PRO A 697 -27.13 -24.64 -11.02
C PRO A 697 -28.36 -24.61 -10.11
N LYS A 698 -29.56 -24.68 -10.71
CA LYS A 698 -30.82 -24.53 -10.00
C LYS A 698 -30.89 -25.45 -8.77
N ASP A 699 -31.29 -24.86 -7.64
CA ASP A 699 -31.50 -25.52 -6.34
C ASP A 699 -30.27 -26.24 -5.75
N LEU A 700 -29.08 -26.09 -6.35
CA LEU A 700 -27.86 -26.75 -5.89
C LEU A 700 -27.16 -25.97 -4.77
N GLY A 701 -27.31 -24.64 -4.75
CA GLY A 701 -26.67 -23.75 -3.77
C GLY A 701 -25.13 -23.70 -3.87
N ALA A 702 -24.56 -24.24 -4.94
CA ALA A 702 -23.13 -24.21 -5.24
C ALA A 702 -22.83 -22.98 -6.10
N TRP A 703 -22.62 -21.85 -5.44
CA TRP A 703 -22.45 -20.56 -6.09
C TRP A 703 -21.04 -20.38 -6.68
N MET A 704 -20.99 -19.96 -7.93
CA MET A 704 -19.78 -19.57 -8.65
C MET A 704 -19.83 -18.08 -8.93
N GLU A 705 -18.73 -17.39 -8.65
CA GLU A 705 -18.59 -15.96 -8.97
C GLU A 705 -18.52 -15.76 -10.48
N ILE A 706 -19.33 -14.84 -11.01
CA ILE A 706 -19.25 -14.38 -12.40
C ILE A 706 -18.32 -13.17 -12.46
N CYS A 707 -18.55 -12.19 -11.60
CA CYS A 707 -17.76 -10.97 -11.49
C CYS A 707 -17.97 -10.32 -10.11
N ASN A 708 -17.13 -9.34 -9.79
CA ASN A 708 -17.14 -8.59 -8.55
C ASN A 708 -16.91 -7.10 -8.85
N GLU A 709 -18.00 -6.32 -8.87
CA GLU A 709 -17.98 -4.91 -9.26
C GLU A 709 -17.81 -4.02 -8.04
N THR A 710 -16.79 -3.15 -8.03
CA THR A 710 -16.53 -2.21 -6.93
C THR A 710 -16.98 -0.79 -7.23
N GLU A 711 -17.36 -0.49 -8.47
CA GLU A 711 -17.78 0.83 -8.92
C GLU A 711 -19.08 0.72 -9.73
N PRO A 712 -19.99 1.69 -9.61
CA PRO A 712 -21.20 1.73 -10.42
C PRO A 712 -20.84 1.96 -11.90
N TYR A 713 -21.68 1.44 -12.79
CA TYR A 713 -21.49 1.57 -14.25
C TYR A 713 -21.52 3.03 -14.71
N ASP A 714 -22.44 3.82 -14.17
CA ASP A 714 -22.53 5.25 -14.45
C ASP A 714 -22.11 6.04 -13.20
N PRO A 715 -20.99 6.77 -13.24
CA PRO A 715 -20.56 7.59 -12.11
C PRO A 715 -21.55 8.71 -11.76
N ALA A 716 -22.45 9.10 -12.68
CA ALA A 716 -23.53 10.05 -12.39
C ALA A 716 -24.72 9.42 -11.67
N ASN A 717 -24.92 8.10 -11.81
CA ASN A 717 -25.98 7.33 -11.17
C ASN A 717 -25.37 6.22 -10.32
N GLN A 718 -24.94 6.60 -9.11
CA GLN A 718 -24.10 5.82 -8.18
C GLN A 718 -24.77 4.57 -7.58
N SER A 719 -25.76 3.98 -8.26
CA SER A 719 -26.50 2.82 -7.75
C SER A 719 -26.55 1.65 -8.72
N GLN A 720 -26.23 1.81 -10.00
CA GLN A 720 -26.38 0.72 -10.97
C GLN A 720 -25.05 0.01 -11.24
N TYR A 721 -25.04 -1.31 -11.10
CA TYR A 721 -23.90 -2.20 -11.34
C TYR A 721 -24.22 -3.19 -12.46
N LEU A 722 -23.28 -3.36 -13.40
CA LEU A 722 -23.42 -4.22 -14.57
C LEU A 722 -22.35 -5.30 -14.59
N CYS A 723 -22.72 -6.48 -15.05
CA CYS A 723 -21.80 -7.60 -15.19
C CYS A 723 -22.10 -8.44 -16.42
N GLU A 724 -21.08 -8.76 -17.22
CA GLU A 724 -21.24 -9.64 -18.37
C GLU A 724 -21.03 -11.10 -17.98
N TRP A 725 -22.05 -11.93 -18.21
CA TRP A 725 -22.00 -13.36 -18.00
C TRP A 725 -21.93 -14.12 -19.33
N ASP A 726 -20.79 -14.72 -19.63
CA ASP A 726 -20.67 -15.69 -20.73
C ASP A 726 -21.26 -17.04 -20.31
N THR A 727 -22.47 -17.31 -20.77
CA THR A 727 -23.19 -18.55 -20.45
C THR A 727 -22.55 -19.79 -21.08
N THR A 728 -21.56 -19.68 -21.97
CA THR A 728 -20.89 -20.84 -22.61
C THR A 728 -19.77 -21.45 -21.77
N VAL A 729 -19.23 -20.70 -20.80
CA VAL A 729 -18.05 -21.09 -20.01
C VAL A 729 -18.40 -22.00 -18.81
N PHE A 730 -19.68 -22.05 -18.42
CA PHE A 730 -20.14 -22.72 -17.19
C PHE A 730 -21.04 -23.95 -17.40
N VAL A 731 -21.11 -24.49 -18.62
CA VAL A 731 -22.01 -25.61 -18.96
C VAL A 731 -21.19 -26.90 -19.15
N PRO A 732 -21.34 -27.93 -18.28
CA PRO A 732 -20.87 -29.27 -18.58
C PRO A 732 -21.52 -29.73 -19.90
N ALA A 733 -20.76 -30.40 -20.75
CA ALA A 733 -21.06 -30.76 -22.15
C ALA A 733 -22.31 -31.65 -22.40
N GLU A 734 -23.32 -31.60 -21.54
CA GLU A 734 -24.62 -32.24 -21.76
C GLU A 734 -25.51 -31.31 -22.60
N ARG A 735 -25.82 -31.77 -23.81
CA ARG A 735 -26.74 -31.10 -24.74
C ARG A 735 -28.09 -30.87 -24.06
N GLY A 736 -28.53 -29.62 -23.87
CA GLY A 736 -29.85 -29.34 -23.30
C GLY A 736 -30.04 -27.93 -22.76
N THR A 737 -31.30 -27.58 -22.47
CA THR A 737 -31.65 -26.40 -21.68
C THR A 737 -31.38 -26.71 -20.20
N GLN A 738 -30.64 -25.85 -19.50
CA GLN A 738 -30.33 -25.98 -18.08
C GLN A 738 -30.86 -24.77 -17.32
N SER A 739 -31.29 -24.93 -16.07
CA SER A 739 -31.76 -23.81 -15.24
C SER A 739 -30.72 -23.44 -14.19
N TYR A 740 -30.59 -22.14 -13.95
CA TYR A 740 -29.66 -21.55 -12.99
C TYR A 740 -30.40 -20.59 -12.06
N ASP A 741 -29.92 -20.48 -10.83
CA ASP A 741 -30.27 -19.41 -9.91
C ASP A 741 -29.12 -18.39 -9.91
N ILE A 742 -29.46 -17.11 -10.00
CA ILE A 742 -28.51 -16.00 -10.05
C ILE A 742 -28.74 -15.15 -8.80
N ARG A 743 -27.68 -14.61 -8.20
CA ARG A 743 -27.80 -13.65 -7.10
C ARG A 743 -26.83 -12.49 -7.25
N ALA A 744 -27.24 -11.34 -6.73
CA ALA A 744 -26.35 -10.23 -6.46
C ALA A 744 -26.14 -10.14 -4.94
N VAL A 745 -24.89 -10.19 -4.52
CA VAL A 745 -24.47 -10.08 -3.13
C VAL A 745 -23.78 -8.73 -2.97
N VAL A 746 -24.40 -7.83 -2.23
CA VAL A 746 -23.89 -6.49 -1.99
C VAL A 746 -23.26 -6.44 -0.62
N SER A 747 -22.15 -5.72 -0.51
CA SER A 747 -21.62 -5.27 0.78
C SER A 747 -21.32 -3.77 0.73
N ASP A 748 -21.65 -3.06 1.79
CA ASP A 748 -21.26 -1.67 2.01
C ASP A 748 -19.82 -1.57 2.57
N ARG A 749 -19.36 -0.36 2.89
CA ARG A 749 -18.00 -0.12 3.42
C ARG A 749 -17.87 -0.41 4.91
N ALA A 750 -18.96 -0.38 5.66
CA ALA A 750 -19.02 -0.86 7.04
C ALA A 750 -19.03 -2.40 7.13
N GLY A 751 -19.24 -3.07 5.99
CA GLY A 751 -19.34 -4.49 5.71
C GLY A 751 -20.72 -5.12 5.99
N ASN A 752 -21.80 -4.35 6.17
CA ASN A 752 -23.15 -4.93 6.11
C ASN A 752 -23.40 -5.45 4.69
N GLY A 753 -24.36 -6.36 4.55
CA GLY A 753 -24.60 -6.98 3.25
C GLY A 753 -26.04 -7.41 3.04
N ALA A 754 -26.44 -7.35 1.78
CA ALA A 754 -27.76 -7.76 1.32
C ALA A 754 -27.62 -8.65 0.09
N ILE A 755 -28.63 -9.47 -0.15
CA ILE A 755 -28.66 -10.40 -1.28
C ILE A 755 -30.02 -10.34 -1.93
N ASP A 756 -30.05 -10.27 -3.25
CA ASP A 756 -31.26 -10.49 -4.05
C ASP A 756 -31.04 -11.62 -5.07
N TYR A 757 -32.13 -12.30 -5.44
CA TYR A 757 -32.11 -13.53 -6.21
C TYR A 757 -33.00 -13.47 -7.46
N LEU A 758 -32.46 -13.98 -8.56
CA LEU A 758 -33.21 -14.34 -9.76
C LEU A 758 -33.14 -15.86 -9.95
N ASN A 759 -34.16 -16.54 -9.47
CA ASN A 759 -34.24 -18.01 -9.57
C ASN A 759 -34.74 -18.48 -10.94
N ASN A 760 -34.46 -19.74 -11.25
CA ASN A 760 -34.99 -20.50 -12.40
C ASN A 760 -34.78 -19.82 -13.77
N LYS A 761 -33.60 -19.25 -14.00
CA LYS A 761 -33.22 -18.70 -15.30
C LYS A 761 -32.72 -19.83 -16.20
N SER A 762 -33.47 -20.15 -17.25
CA SER A 762 -33.06 -21.18 -18.20
C SER A 762 -31.99 -20.64 -19.16
N VAL A 763 -30.91 -21.39 -19.35
CA VAL A 763 -29.82 -21.15 -20.31
C VAL A 763 -29.88 -22.25 -21.37
N ASN A 764 -29.72 -21.89 -22.64
CA ASN A 764 -29.62 -22.87 -23.72
C ASN A 764 -28.55 -22.42 -24.73
N ASN A 765 -27.40 -23.07 -24.74
CA ASN A 765 -26.30 -22.76 -25.66
C ASN A 765 -26.18 -23.77 -26.82
N ASN A 766 -27.21 -24.58 -27.06
CA ASN A 766 -27.16 -25.54 -28.15
C ASN A 766 -27.11 -24.80 -29.50
N SER A 767 -26.27 -25.28 -30.42
CA SER A 767 -26.28 -24.85 -31.82
C SER A 767 -27.35 -25.61 -32.61
N ALA A 768 -27.86 -25.00 -33.70
CA ALA A 768 -28.70 -25.72 -34.64
C ALA A 768 -27.91 -26.87 -35.29
N SER A 769 -28.56 -28.01 -35.54
CA SER A 769 -27.91 -29.16 -36.18
C SER A 769 -28.85 -29.90 -37.13
N VAL A 770 -28.32 -30.32 -38.27
CA VAL A 770 -29.04 -31.09 -39.28
C VAL A 770 -28.29 -32.38 -39.60
N SER A 771 -29.04 -33.46 -39.84
CA SER A 771 -28.46 -34.72 -40.32
C SER A 771 -29.40 -35.40 -41.31
N ILE A 772 -28.85 -35.86 -42.44
CA ILE A 772 -29.61 -36.67 -43.39
C ILE A 772 -29.56 -38.14 -42.95
N VAL A 773 -30.73 -38.79 -42.91
CA VAL A 773 -30.84 -40.20 -42.59
C VAL A 773 -30.34 -41.01 -43.78
N SER A 774 -29.51 -42.03 -43.53
CA SER A 774 -28.99 -42.86 -44.62
C SER A 774 -30.13 -43.60 -45.34
N PRO A 775 -30.23 -43.48 -46.68
CA PRO A 775 -31.23 -44.22 -47.44
C PRO A 775 -30.86 -45.70 -47.66
N GLY A 776 -29.76 -46.16 -47.07
CA GLY A 776 -29.17 -47.49 -47.28
C GLY A 776 -27.93 -47.44 -48.16
N ALA A 777 -27.21 -48.57 -48.23
CA ALA A 777 -26.00 -48.70 -49.04
C ALA A 777 -26.29 -48.76 -50.56
N TYR A 778 -27.46 -49.26 -50.93
CA TYR A 778 -27.94 -49.40 -52.30
C TYR A 778 -29.38 -48.91 -52.39
N VAL A 779 -29.67 -48.10 -53.40
CA VAL A 779 -30.99 -47.51 -53.61
C VAL A 779 -31.45 -47.69 -55.06
N ARG A 780 -32.77 -47.79 -55.25
CA ARG A 780 -33.40 -48.00 -56.56
C ARG A 780 -34.81 -47.42 -56.62
N GLY A 781 -35.22 -46.97 -57.80
CA GLY A 781 -36.54 -46.39 -58.02
C GLY A 781 -36.77 -45.09 -57.24
N THR A 782 -37.94 -44.95 -56.64
CA THR A 782 -38.26 -43.79 -55.80
C THR A 782 -37.92 -44.08 -54.35
N VAL A 783 -37.02 -43.28 -53.77
CA VAL A 783 -36.50 -43.41 -52.42
C VAL A 783 -37.04 -42.27 -51.56
N ALA A 784 -37.55 -42.57 -50.37
CA ALA A 784 -37.89 -41.54 -49.40
C ALA A 784 -36.61 -41.10 -48.66
N LEU A 785 -36.27 -39.81 -48.75
CA LEU A 785 -35.20 -39.20 -47.96
C LEU A 785 -35.80 -38.54 -46.73
N SER A 786 -35.14 -38.68 -45.60
CA SER A 786 -35.55 -38.08 -44.33
C SER A 786 -34.38 -37.34 -43.70
N VAL A 787 -34.67 -36.23 -43.03
CA VAL A 787 -33.70 -35.36 -42.39
C VAL A 787 -34.13 -35.13 -40.95
N ASN A 788 -33.21 -35.35 -40.02
CA ASN A 788 -33.41 -34.96 -38.63
C ASN A 788 -32.86 -33.55 -38.44
N THR A 789 -33.67 -32.68 -37.84
CA THR A 789 -33.34 -31.28 -37.54
C THR A 789 -33.45 -31.03 -36.04
N TYR A 790 -32.62 -30.11 -35.55
CA TYR A 790 -32.74 -29.55 -34.22
C TYR A 790 -32.43 -28.07 -34.30
N VAL A 791 -33.37 -27.24 -33.83
CA VAL A 791 -33.17 -25.81 -33.61
C VAL A 791 -33.50 -25.47 -32.16
N PRO A 792 -32.71 -24.60 -31.52
CA PRO A 792 -33.02 -24.19 -30.16
C PRO A 792 -34.18 -23.17 -30.14
N SER A 793 -35.16 -23.34 -29.24
CA SER A 793 -36.23 -22.34 -29.00
C SER A 793 -35.66 -20.93 -28.71
N PRO A 794 -36.29 -19.83 -29.19
CA PRO A 794 -37.57 -19.76 -29.92
C PRO A 794 -37.45 -19.91 -31.45
N ALA A 795 -36.29 -20.29 -31.98
CA ALA A 795 -36.18 -20.49 -33.42
C ALA A 795 -36.95 -21.72 -33.89
N THR A 796 -37.49 -21.64 -35.10
CA THR A 796 -38.18 -22.71 -35.80
C THR A 796 -37.44 -23.00 -37.09
N VAL A 797 -37.43 -24.26 -37.52
CA VAL A 797 -36.89 -24.62 -38.85
C VAL A 797 -37.81 -24.01 -39.90
N THR A 798 -37.24 -23.28 -40.86
CA THR A 798 -37.96 -22.63 -41.96
C THR A 798 -37.93 -23.49 -43.22
N SER A 799 -36.79 -24.11 -43.53
CA SER A 799 -36.65 -25.00 -44.67
C SER A 799 -35.47 -25.96 -44.56
N VAL A 800 -35.54 -27.06 -45.31
CA VAL A 800 -34.46 -28.03 -45.49
C VAL A 800 -34.21 -28.25 -46.99
N LEU A 801 -33.01 -27.95 -47.46
CA LEU A 801 -32.55 -28.22 -48.82
C LEU A 801 -31.73 -29.52 -48.84
N ILE A 802 -32.13 -30.50 -49.63
CA ILE A 802 -31.36 -31.73 -49.84
C ILE A 802 -30.64 -31.65 -51.19
N GLN A 803 -29.35 -31.92 -51.19
CA GLN A 803 -28.51 -31.93 -52.39
C GLN A 803 -27.88 -33.31 -52.62
N ILE A 804 -27.55 -33.57 -53.89
CA ILE A 804 -26.88 -34.77 -54.35
C ILE A 804 -25.72 -34.43 -55.28
N ARG A 805 -24.69 -35.29 -55.31
CA ARG A 805 -23.70 -35.32 -56.39
C ARG A 805 -23.21 -36.74 -56.65
N PRO A 806 -22.71 -37.04 -57.87
CA PRO A 806 -21.77 -38.15 -58.05
C PRO A 806 -20.52 -37.92 -57.17
N THR A 807 -19.88 -38.98 -56.70
CA THR A 807 -18.64 -38.84 -55.91
C THR A 807 -17.58 -38.05 -56.70
N GLY A 808 -17.15 -36.90 -56.15
CA GLY A 808 -16.21 -35.98 -56.82
C GLY A 808 -16.83 -35.01 -57.84
N GLY A 809 -18.15 -35.03 -58.04
CA GLY A 809 -18.87 -34.12 -58.94
C GLY A 809 -19.37 -32.83 -58.26
N SER A 810 -20.14 -32.04 -59.01
CA SER A 810 -20.83 -30.84 -58.51
C SER A 810 -22.14 -31.20 -57.81
N TRP A 811 -22.49 -30.45 -56.77
CA TRP A 811 -23.76 -30.59 -56.05
C TRP A 811 -24.93 -30.03 -56.86
N THR A 812 -26.05 -30.76 -56.83
CA THR A 812 -27.33 -30.38 -57.42
C THR A 812 -28.45 -30.58 -56.40
N ASP A 813 -29.45 -29.72 -56.42
CA ASP A 813 -30.59 -29.82 -55.52
C ASP A 813 -31.51 -30.99 -55.90
N ILE A 814 -31.92 -31.78 -54.91
CA ILE A 814 -33.00 -32.76 -55.05
C ILE A 814 -34.34 -32.07 -54.78
N CYS A 815 -34.43 -31.37 -53.65
CA CYS A 815 -35.66 -30.75 -53.18
C CYS A 815 -35.38 -29.72 -52.08
N THR A 816 -36.29 -28.78 -51.91
CA THR A 816 -36.40 -27.93 -50.72
C THR A 816 -37.73 -28.25 -50.05
N ASP A 817 -37.68 -28.65 -48.79
CA ASP A 817 -38.84 -28.93 -47.96
C ASP A 817 -39.08 -27.80 -46.96
N THR A 818 -40.33 -27.37 -46.82
CA THR A 818 -40.75 -26.26 -45.95
C THR A 818 -41.73 -26.70 -44.88
N ALA A 819 -41.98 -28.01 -44.73
CA ALA A 819 -42.89 -28.55 -43.73
C ALA A 819 -42.35 -29.85 -43.11
N GLU A 820 -42.60 -30.05 -41.81
CA GLU A 820 -42.26 -31.31 -41.14
C GLU A 820 -43.28 -32.42 -41.50
N PRO A 821 -42.88 -33.69 -41.71
CA PRO A 821 -41.56 -34.30 -41.53
C PRO A 821 -40.55 -33.97 -42.64
N TRP A 822 -39.38 -33.46 -42.25
CA TRP A 822 -38.36 -32.97 -43.18
C TRP A 822 -37.83 -34.07 -44.10
N GLY A 823 -38.08 -33.94 -45.39
CA GLY A 823 -37.68 -34.94 -46.37
C GLY A 823 -38.36 -34.77 -47.72
N CYS A 824 -38.00 -35.63 -48.67
CA CYS A 824 -38.66 -35.67 -49.97
C CYS A 824 -38.42 -36.99 -50.70
N SER A 825 -39.19 -37.22 -51.76
CA SER A 825 -38.96 -38.35 -52.66
C SER A 825 -37.83 -38.06 -53.64
N TRP A 826 -36.84 -38.93 -53.70
CA TRP A 826 -35.76 -38.91 -54.68
C TRP A 826 -35.95 -40.02 -55.71
N ASN A 827 -36.16 -39.63 -56.97
CA ASN A 827 -36.24 -40.56 -58.09
C ASN A 827 -34.83 -40.86 -58.61
N THR A 828 -34.39 -42.11 -58.51
CA THR A 828 -33.07 -42.53 -59.00
C THR A 828 -33.05 -42.82 -60.50
N ALA A 829 -34.20 -42.83 -61.18
CA ALA A 829 -34.26 -43.08 -62.62
C ALA A 829 -33.44 -42.05 -63.42
N GLY A 830 -32.71 -42.52 -64.43
CA GLY A 830 -31.85 -41.67 -65.26
C GLY A 830 -30.47 -41.36 -64.67
N LEU A 831 -30.24 -41.68 -63.39
CA LEU A 831 -28.90 -41.64 -62.79
C LEU A 831 -28.04 -42.82 -63.23
N THR A 832 -26.72 -42.62 -63.23
CA THR A 832 -25.76 -43.63 -63.66
C THR A 832 -25.80 -44.84 -62.75
N ASN A 833 -25.99 -46.01 -63.35
CA ASN A 833 -26.13 -47.27 -62.64
C ASN A 833 -24.80 -47.74 -62.03
N ASN A 834 -24.84 -48.33 -60.83
CA ASN A 834 -23.68 -48.76 -60.03
C ASN A 834 -22.69 -47.64 -59.66
N ALA A 835 -23.11 -46.37 -59.72
CA ALA A 835 -22.30 -45.23 -59.30
C ALA A 835 -22.59 -44.85 -57.84
N THR A 836 -21.56 -44.37 -57.14
CA THR A 836 -21.70 -43.84 -55.77
C THR A 836 -22.09 -42.37 -55.80
N TYR A 837 -23.21 -42.06 -55.16
CA TYR A 837 -23.71 -40.71 -54.96
C TYR A 837 -23.56 -40.29 -53.50
N GLN A 838 -23.29 -39.00 -53.31
CA GLN A 838 -23.18 -38.34 -52.03
C GLN A 838 -24.39 -37.42 -51.84
N LEU A 839 -25.00 -37.46 -50.65
CA LEU A 839 -26.12 -36.62 -50.25
C LEU A 839 -25.72 -35.75 -49.05
N ARG A 840 -26.25 -34.53 -49.01
CA ARG A 840 -26.16 -33.64 -47.84
C ARG A 840 -27.45 -32.84 -47.71
N ALA A 841 -27.72 -32.34 -46.51
CA ALA A 841 -28.85 -31.47 -46.22
C ALA A 841 -28.36 -30.14 -45.64
N PHE A 842 -29.03 -29.06 -46.00
CA PHE A 842 -28.89 -27.74 -45.39
C PHE A 842 -30.19 -27.38 -44.70
N MET A 843 -30.11 -26.84 -43.50
CA MET A 843 -31.27 -26.37 -42.74
C MET A 843 -31.19 -24.86 -42.54
N SER A 844 -32.25 -24.15 -42.91
CA SER A 844 -32.48 -22.75 -42.55
C SER A 844 -33.50 -22.68 -41.42
N ASP A 845 -33.26 -21.83 -40.44
CA ASP A 845 -34.19 -21.55 -39.34
C ASP A 845 -34.75 -20.12 -39.44
N SER A 846 -35.53 -19.68 -38.46
CA SER A 846 -36.10 -18.33 -38.42
C SER A 846 -35.08 -17.24 -38.06
N ARG A 847 -33.79 -17.58 -37.92
CA ARG A 847 -32.68 -16.64 -37.71
C ARG A 847 -31.95 -16.43 -39.04
N ALA A 848 -31.56 -15.19 -39.33
CA ALA A 848 -30.90 -14.82 -40.60
C ALA A 848 -29.39 -15.15 -40.61
N VAL A 849 -29.00 -16.41 -40.36
CA VAL A 849 -27.61 -16.86 -40.14
C VAL A 849 -27.34 -18.08 -41.03
N PRO A 850 -26.11 -18.34 -41.54
CA PRO A 850 -25.87 -19.33 -42.59
C PRO A 850 -26.50 -20.71 -42.29
N PRO A 851 -27.05 -21.40 -43.30
CA PRO A 851 -27.71 -22.67 -43.10
C PRO A 851 -26.79 -23.70 -42.44
N ALA A 852 -27.28 -24.45 -41.46
CA ALA A 852 -26.53 -25.57 -40.89
C ALA A 852 -26.39 -26.67 -41.96
N GLU A 853 -25.20 -27.25 -42.13
CA GLU A 853 -24.92 -28.31 -43.12
C GLU A 853 -24.75 -29.67 -42.43
N SER A 854 -25.33 -30.72 -43.03
CA SER A 854 -25.16 -32.09 -42.55
C SER A 854 -23.83 -32.68 -43.00
N ALA A 855 -23.34 -33.68 -42.28
CA ALA A 855 -22.34 -34.58 -42.86
C ALA A 855 -22.85 -35.21 -44.17
N THR A 856 -21.92 -35.51 -45.08
CA THR A 856 -22.25 -36.18 -46.34
C THR A 856 -22.50 -37.67 -46.12
N VAL A 857 -23.63 -38.19 -46.62
CA VAL A 857 -23.95 -39.62 -46.64
C VAL A 857 -23.78 -40.17 -48.06
N SER A 858 -23.18 -41.35 -48.21
CA SER A 858 -23.00 -41.99 -49.51
C SER A 858 -23.95 -43.17 -49.71
N THR A 859 -24.42 -43.37 -50.94
CA THR A 859 -25.22 -44.52 -51.39
C THR A 859 -24.87 -44.87 -52.83
N ILE A 860 -25.10 -46.12 -53.23
CA ILE A 860 -24.95 -46.57 -54.62
C ILE A 860 -26.33 -46.62 -55.28
N VAL A 861 -26.47 -45.95 -56.43
CA VAL A 861 -27.69 -46.05 -57.24
C VAL A 861 -27.59 -47.27 -58.13
N ASP A 862 -28.51 -48.21 -57.97
CA ASP A 862 -28.61 -49.42 -58.79
C ASP A 862 -30.02 -49.61 -59.36
N ASN A 863 -30.25 -49.06 -60.55
CA ASN A 863 -31.47 -49.18 -61.34
C ASN A 863 -31.47 -50.39 -62.30
N SER A 864 -30.59 -51.37 -62.11
CA SER A 864 -30.54 -52.57 -62.95
C SER A 864 -31.88 -53.29 -62.99
N VAL A 865 -32.39 -53.55 -64.20
CA VAL A 865 -33.66 -54.28 -64.39
C VAL A 865 -33.53 -55.75 -63.99
N VAL A 866 -32.34 -56.32 -64.20
CA VAL A 866 -31.98 -57.70 -63.89
C VAL A 866 -31.13 -57.70 -62.63
N TYR A 867 -31.41 -58.57 -61.66
CA TYR A 867 -30.63 -58.73 -60.44
C TYR A 867 -30.69 -60.17 -59.93
N GLY A 868 -29.76 -60.54 -59.07
CA GLY A 868 -29.82 -61.81 -58.33
C GLY A 868 -31.00 -61.76 -57.37
N ALA A 869 -32.01 -62.59 -57.61
CA ALA A 869 -33.20 -62.67 -56.76
C ALA A 869 -32.96 -63.53 -55.53
N ASP A 870 -32.22 -64.63 -55.68
CA ASP A 870 -31.97 -65.60 -54.61
C ASP A 870 -30.82 -66.53 -55.00
N VAL A 871 -30.15 -67.09 -54.00
CA VAL A 871 -29.17 -68.17 -54.14
C VAL A 871 -29.50 -69.26 -53.13
N GLN A 872 -29.45 -70.53 -53.53
CA GLN A 872 -29.79 -71.63 -52.62
C GLN A 872 -28.74 -72.74 -52.66
N ALA A 873 -28.20 -73.06 -51.49
CA ALA A 873 -27.65 -74.34 -51.10
C ALA A 873 -28.69 -75.46 -51.28
N ALA A 874 -28.35 -76.60 -51.87
CA ALA A 874 -29.16 -77.80 -51.65
C ALA A 874 -28.30 -79.05 -51.65
N ASN A 875 -28.29 -79.73 -50.50
CA ASN A 875 -27.60 -81.00 -50.35
C ASN A 875 -28.30 -82.12 -51.11
N GLY A 876 -27.48 -83.01 -51.67
CA GLY A 876 -27.87 -84.25 -52.29
C GLY A 876 -28.52 -85.24 -51.31
N SER A 877 -29.18 -86.25 -51.87
CA SER A 877 -29.91 -87.24 -51.07
C SER A 877 -28.96 -88.06 -50.16
N LYS A 878 -29.27 -88.14 -48.87
CA LYS A 878 -28.53 -89.00 -47.91
C LYS A 878 -28.79 -90.48 -48.22
N LEU A 879 -27.73 -91.28 -48.29
CA LEU A 879 -27.85 -92.74 -48.22
C LEU A 879 -28.37 -93.13 -46.82
N SER A 880 -29.62 -93.58 -46.74
CA SER A 880 -30.20 -94.13 -45.49
C SER A 880 -29.60 -95.50 -45.21
N TYR A 881 -29.03 -95.69 -44.02
CA TYR A 881 -28.48 -96.96 -43.56
C TYR A 881 -29.57 -97.79 -42.87
N ASP A 882 -29.93 -98.95 -43.42
CA ASP A 882 -30.74 -99.97 -42.74
C ASP A 882 -29.83 -100.82 -41.85
N SER A 883 -30.04 -100.73 -40.54
CA SER A 883 -29.25 -101.41 -39.51
C SER A 883 -29.40 -102.93 -39.50
N ARG A 884 -30.30 -103.53 -40.29
CA ARG A 884 -30.54 -104.99 -40.31
C ARG A 884 -29.59 -105.81 -41.21
N LYS A 885 -28.65 -105.18 -41.95
CA LYS A 885 -27.71 -105.86 -42.85
C LYS A 885 -26.23 -105.47 -42.64
N ALA A 886 -25.77 -105.42 -41.40
CA ALA A 886 -24.40 -105.04 -41.06
C ALA A 886 -23.35 -106.10 -41.48
N ILE A 887 -22.63 -105.85 -42.57
CA ILE A 887 -21.34 -106.48 -42.89
C ILE A 887 -20.33 -105.36 -43.23
N TRP A 888 -19.54 -105.02 -42.20
CA TRP A 888 -18.23 -104.37 -42.12
C TRP A 888 -17.76 -103.44 -43.27
N ALA A 889 -18.19 -102.17 -43.20
CA ALA A 889 -17.33 -101.03 -43.52
C ALA A 889 -17.79 -99.79 -42.75
N THR A 890 -17.16 -99.55 -41.61
CA THR A 890 -17.34 -98.36 -40.79
C THR A 890 -16.86 -97.13 -41.55
N LYS A 891 -17.80 -96.39 -42.14
CA LYS A 891 -17.63 -94.97 -42.43
C LYS A 891 -19.00 -94.32 -42.45
N SER A 892 -19.33 -93.58 -41.38
CA SER A 892 -20.40 -92.59 -41.43
C SER A 892 -20.18 -91.74 -42.68
N LEU A 893 -21.00 -91.97 -43.71
CA LEU A 893 -21.01 -91.14 -44.90
C LEU A 893 -21.51 -89.77 -44.45
N ARG A 894 -20.57 -88.83 -44.35
CA ARG A 894 -20.84 -87.41 -44.15
C ARG A 894 -21.68 -86.93 -45.34
N LEU A 895 -22.52 -85.91 -45.10
CA LEU A 895 -23.26 -85.18 -46.15
C LEU A 895 -22.29 -84.81 -47.30
N GLY A 896 -22.80 -84.82 -48.55
CA GLY A 896 -22.04 -84.41 -49.74
C GLY A 896 -21.07 -85.43 -50.36
N ARG A 897 -21.23 -86.74 -50.14
CA ARG A 897 -20.41 -87.78 -50.79
C ARG A 897 -21.23 -88.66 -51.73
N LEU A 898 -21.24 -88.34 -53.03
CA LEU A 898 -21.82 -89.17 -54.08
C LEU A 898 -20.73 -89.68 -55.04
N ASP A 899 -20.59 -91.00 -55.15
CA ASP A 899 -19.94 -91.61 -56.32
C ASP A 899 -20.96 -91.63 -57.47
N GLN A 900 -20.56 -91.30 -58.70
CA GLN A 900 -21.43 -91.34 -59.89
C GLN A 900 -22.12 -92.71 -60.00
N ASN A 901 -23.41 -92.71 -60.38
CA ASN A 901 -24.25 -93.89 -60.64
C ASN A 901 -24.68 -94.75 -59.44
N LYS A 902 -24.69 -94.20 -58.22
CA LYS A 902 -25.30 -94.89 -57.08
C LYS A 902 -26.79 -94.55 -56.93
N THR A 903 -27.60 -95.56 -56.66
CA THR A 903 -29.02 -95.42 -56.30
C THR A 903 -29.20 -95.58 -54.79
N ASP A 904 -30.28 -95.02 -54.23
CA ASP A 904 -30.67 -95.27 -52.84
C ASP A 904 -31.09 -96.74 -52.64
N ALA A 905 -31.33 -97.15 -51.40
CA ALA A 905 -31.79 -98.52 -51.09
C ALA A 905 -33.14 -98.91 -51.75
N ARG A 906 -33.82 -97.97 -52.42
CA ARG A 906 -35.07 -98.15 -53.18
C ARG A 906 -34.87 -97.96 -54.68
N ASN A 907 -33.62 -98.00 -55.16
CA ASN A 907 -33.23 -97.84 -56.56
C ASN A 907 -33.56 -96.47 -57.18
N LYS A 908 -33.81 -95.43 -56.37
CA LYS A 908 -33.94 -94.06 -56.88
C LYS A 908 -32.55 -93.46 -57.15
N PRO A 909 -32.37 -92.70 -58.25
CA PRO A 909 -31.12 -91.98 -58.49
C PRO A 909 -30.80 -91.06 -57.31
N LEU A 910 -29.59 -91.17 -56.75
CA LEU A 910 -29.14 -90.19 -55.77
C LEU A 910 -28.95 -88.84 -56.47
N THR A 911 -29.40 -87.76 -55.84
CA THR A 911 -29.19 -86.39 -56.32
C THR A 911 -27.86 -85.84 -55.81
N TYR A 912 -27.13 -85.12 -56.67
CA TYR A 912 -25.92 -84.38 -56.32
C TYR A 912 -26.23 -83.14 -55.48
N ASP A 913 -25.24 -82.64 -54.75
CA ASP A 913 -25.33 -81.29 -54.18
C ASP A 913 -25.43 -80.29 -55.32
N ARG A 914 -26.18 -79.22 -55.12
CA ARG A 914 -26.42 -78.22 -56.16
C ARG A 914 -26.47 -76.83 -55.53
N ILE A 915 -26.08 -75.86 -56.34
CA ILE A 915 -26.33 -74.45 -56.06
C ILE A 915 -27.25 -73.89 -57.12
N LEU A 916 -28.29 -73.18 -56.69
CA LEU A 916 -29.27 -72.55 -57.57
C LEU A 916 -29.05 -71.05 -57.54
N PHE A 917 -28.92 -70.45 -58.72
CA PHE A 917 -28.86 -69.01 -58.93
C PHE A 917 -30.16 -68.54 -59.56
N SER A 918 -30.98 -67.83 -58.79
CA SER A 918 -32.27 -67.34 -59.26
C SER A 918 -32.14 -65.86 -59.62
N PHE A 919 -32.43 -65.49 -60.85
CA PHE A 919 -32.42 -64.10 -61.32
C PHE A 919 -33.83 -63.53 -61.38
N SER A 920 -33.94 -62.21 -61.27
CA SER A 920 -35.23 -61.50 -61.26
C SER A 920 -35.98 -61.51 -62.61
N LYS A 921 -35.29 -61.86 -63.70
CA LYS A 921 -35.77 -61.90 -65.09
C LYS A 921 -35.20 -63.10 -65.84
N GLN A 922 -35.73 -63.34 -67.04
CA GLN A 922 -35.16 -64.31 -67.97
C GLN A 922 -33.84 -63.78 -68.54
N LEU A 923 -32.78 -64.57 -68.40
CA LEU A 923 -31.45 -64.31 -68.91
C LEU A 923 -31.29 -64.89 -70.31
N ASP A 924 -30.42 -64.26 -71.10
CA ASP A 924 -29.83 -64.87 -72.29
C ASP A 924 -28.73 -65.86 -71.85
N PRO A 925 -28.88 -67.18 -72.08
CA PRO A 925 -27.89 -68.17 -71.68
C PRO A 925 -26.52 -67.95 -72.32
N SER A 926 -26.47 -67.34 -73.51
CA SER A 926 -25.22 -67.03 -74.21
C SER A 926 -24.41 -65.93 -73.51
N SER A 927 -25.07 -65.09 -72.71
CA SER A 927 -24.43 -64.09 -71.85
C SER A 927 -23.79 -64.71 -70.61
N ILE A 928 -24.25 -65.89 -70.17
CA ILE A 928 -23.70 -66.59 -69.00
C ILE A 928 -22.49 -67.43 -69.39
N ILE A 929 -22.59 -68.15 -70.49
CA ILE A 929 -21.48 -68.88 -71.10
C ILE A 929 -21.55 -68.65 -72.61
N ALA A 930 -20.47 -68.17 -73.21
CA ALA A 930 -20.42 -67.91 -74.65
C ALA A 930 -20.90 -69.14 -75.45
N GLY A 931 -21.88 -68.93 -76.34
CA GLY A 931 -22.47 -69.97 -77.20
C GLY A 931 -23.35 -71.01 -76.48
N TRP A 932 -23.66 -70.83 -75.20
CA TRP A 932 -24.53 -71.75 -74.46
C TRP A 932 -26.01 -71.47 -74.73
N THR A 933 -26.78 -72.54 -74.93
CA THR A 933 -28.23 -72.49 -75.21
C THR A 933 -29.10 -72.78 -73.98
N GLY A 934 -28.49 -72.97 -72.81
CA GLY A 934 -29.17 -73.37 -71.56
C GLY A 934 -29.26 -74.87 -71.32
N SER A 935 -28.94 -75.69 -72.34
CA SER A 935 -28.87 -77.15 -72.25
C SER A 935 -27.80 -77.64 -71.26
N SER A 936 -28.05 -78.77 -70.58
CA SER A 936 -27.11 -79.30 -69.57
C SER A 936 -25.73 -79.58 -70.19
N ARG A 937 -24.67 -79.01 -69.61
CA ARG A 937 -23.27 -79.23 -70.03
C ARG A 937 -22.31 -79.29 -68.85
N THR A 938 -21.12 -79.84 -69.08
CA THR A 938 -20.04 -79.89 -68.08
C THR A 938 -19.42 -78.52 -67.84
N VAL A 939 -19.22 -78.21 -66.56
CA VAL A 939 -18.49 -77.05 -66.01
C VAL A 939 -17.70 -77.51 -64.78
N TRP A 940 -16.98 -76.60 -64.12
CA TRP A 940 -16.28 -76.88 -62.88
C TRP A 940 -16.62 -75.86 -61.82
N ILE A 941 -17.02 -76.31 -60.64
CA ILE A 941 -17.11 -75.43 -59.47
C ILE A 941 -15.71 -75.25 -58.91
N ARG A 942 -15.32 -74.00 -58.66
CA ARG A 942 -14.07 -73.66 -58.00
C ARG A 942 -14.37 -72.98 -56.67
N LEU A 943 -14.04 -73.66 -55.58
CA LEU A 943 -14.06 -73.13 -54.21
C LEU A 943 -12.67 -72.64 -53.83
N ARG A 944 -12.56 -71.44 -53.25
CA ARG A 944 -11.28 -70.84 -52.84
C ARG A 944 -11.32 -70.38 -51.40
N ASP A 945 -10.25 -70.69 -50.68
CA ASP A 945 -9.99 -70.12 -49.37
C ASP A 945 -9.78 -68.60 -49.44
N LYS A 946 -10.16 -67.90 -48.36
CA LYS A 946 -9.92 -66.46 -48.17
C LYS A 946 -8.49 -65.99 -48.50
N GLY A 947 -7.47 -66.81 -48.20
CA GLY A 947 -6.05 -66.46 -48.35
C GLY A 947 -5.55 -66.53 -49.80
N VAL A 948 -6.29 -67.20 -50.68
CA VAL A 948 -6.02 -67.26 -52.13
C VAL A 948 -6.86 -66.24 -52.91
N SER A 949 -8.01 -65.84 -52.35
CA SER A 949 -8.95 -64.90 -52.97
C SER A 949 -8.71 -63.43 -52.61
N GLY A 950 -7.77 -63.14 -51.69
CA GLY A 950 -7.37 -61.76 -51.33
C GLY A 950 -8.30 -61.03 -50.36
N ASN A 951 -9.23 -61.73 -49.69
CA ASN A 951 -10.21 -61.14 -48.77
C ASN A 951 -9.83 -61.41 -47.28
N TYR A 952 -9.50 -60.37 -46.52
CA TYR A 952 -8.88 -60.44 -45.18
C TYR A 952 -9.84 -60.57 -43.98
N SER A 953 -10.92 -61.36 -44.07
CA SER A 953 -11.75 -61.70 -42.90
C SER A 953 -11.53 -63.14 -42.46
N THR A 954 -11.66 -63.45 -41.17
CA THR A 954 -11.29 -64.76 -40.59
C THR A 954 -12.13 -65.94 -41.07
N LYS A 955 -13.24 -65.73 -41.80
CA LYS A 955 -14.05 -66.77 -42.46
C LYS A 955 -14.70 -66.16 -43.68
N ASN A 956 -14.43 -66.60 -44.92
CA ASN A 956 -15.07 -66.12 -46.17
C ASN A 956 -14.58 -66.84 -47.43
N ASP A 957 -14.87 -68.14 -47.53
CA ASP A 957 -14.53 -68.87 -48.75
C ASP A 957 -15.50 -68.51 -49.89
N THR A 958 -15.00 -68.60 -51.12
CA THR A 958 -15.71 -68.15 -52.32
C THR A 958 -15.91 -69.28 -53.33
N LEU A 959 -17.06 -69.29 -54.00
CA LEU A 959 -17.37 -70.16 -55.14
C LEU A 959 -17.51 -69.32 -56.41
N ASP A 960 -16.86 -69.75 -57.49
CA ASP A 960 -17.21 -69.36 -58.85
C ASP A 960 -17.27 -70.59 -59.77
N VAL A 961 -17.80 -70.40 -60.99
CA VAL A 961 -18.08 -71.50 -61.93
C VAL A 961 -17.20 -71.34 -63.17
N CYS A 962 -16.30 -72.29 -63.40
CA CYS A 962 -15.39 -72.35 -64.54
C CYS A 962 -16.01 -73.08 -65.73
N THR A 963 -15.89 -72.51 -66.93
CA THR A 963 -16.46 -73.08 -68.16
C THR A 963 -15.46 -73.88 -68.97
N THR A 964 -14.16 -73.59 -68.79
CA THR A 964 -13.05 -74.34 -69.38
C THR A 964 -11.96 -74.55 -68.33
N TRP A 965 -11.45 -75.79 -68.26
CA TRP A 965 -10.39 -76.18 -67.35
C TRP A 965 -9.16 -76.63 -68.14
N ALA A 966 -8.05 -75.90 -68.02
CA ALA A 966 -6.79 -76.27 -68.66
C ALA A 966 -5.97 -77.22 -67.76
N SER A 967 -5.20 -78.13 -68.35
CA SER A 967 -4.23 -78.97 -67.61
C SER A 967 -3.24 -78.06 -66.88
N GLY A 968 -3.22 -78.09 -65.54
CA GLY A 968 -2.43 -77.17 -64.71
C GLY A 968 -3.22 -76.44 -63.61
N ALA A 969 -4.50 -76.76 -63.43
CA ALA A 969 -5.36 -76.23 -62.38
C ALA A 969 -5.75 -74.74 -62.52
N THR A 970 -5.74 -74.21 -63.74
CA THR A 970 -6.16 -72.84 -64.05
C THR A 970 -7.52 -72.83 -64.75
N CYS A 971 -8.42 -72.00 -64.21
CA CYS A 971 -9.71 -71.68 -64.80
C CYS A 971 -9.48 -70.67 -65.93
N ALA A 972 -9.58 -71.11 -67.18
CA ALA A 972 -9.29 -70.25 -68.33
C ALA A 972 -10.44 -69.29 -68.64
N ALA A 973 -11.68 -69.67 -68.30
CA ALA A 973 -12.87 -68.82 -68.39
C ALA A 973 -13.86 -69.13 -67.27
N VAL A 974 -14.49 -68.09 -66.72
CA VAL A 974 -15.53 -68.17 -65.67
C VAL A 974 -16.89 -67.86 -66.32
N ALA A 975 -17.93 -68.57 -65.91
CA ALA A 975 -19.30 -68.24 -66.27
C ALA A 975 -19.67 -66.89 -65.67
N ASN A 976 -20.47 -66.09 -66.37
CA ASN A 976 -20.97 -64.81 -65.87
C ASN A 976 -22.11 -65.02 -64.83
N LEU A 977 -21.93 -65.94 -63.90
CA LEU A 977 -22.78 -66.09 -62.71
C LEU A 977 -22.30 -65.21 -61.57
N GLY A 978 -21.04 -64.76 -61.58
CA GLY A 978 -20.45 -64.04 -60.46
C GLY A 978 -19.88 -65.01 -59.43
N TRP A 979 -19.93 -64.64 -58.15
CA TRP A 979 -19.35 -65.45 -57.07
C TRP A 979 -20.24 -65.51 -55.84
N VAL A 980 -20.17 -66.63 -55.13
CA VAL A 980 -20.87 -66.86 -53.87
C VAL A 980 -19.88 -66.86 -52.73
N LYS A 981 -20.28 -66.28 -51.61
CA LYS A 981 -19.52 -66.20 -50.36
C LYS A 981 -20.27 -66.95 -49.28
N PHE A 982 -19.58 -67.84 -48.61
CA PHE A 982 -20.20 -68.77 -47.66
C PHE A 982 -20.23 -68.27 -46.21
N ALA A 983 -19.54 -67.17 -45.91
CA ALA A 983 -19.32 -66.70 -44.53
C ALA A 983 -18.69 -67.76 -43.58
N LEU A 984 -18.13 -68.83 -44.16
CA LEU A 984 -17.56 -70.00 -43.50
C LEU A 984 -16.23 -70.38 -44.19
N ASP A 985 -15.43 -71.20 -43.51
CA ASP A 985 -14.22 -71.83 -44.06
C ASP A 985 -14.61 -73.21 -44.62
N THR A 986 -15.18 -73.26 -45.82
CA THR A 986 -15.59 -74.49 -46.52
C THR A 986 -14.41 -75.22 -47.17
N VAL A 987 -13.24 -74.59 -47.26
CA VAL A 987 -11.98 -75.12 -47.81
C VAL A 987 -10.83 -75.01 -46.77
N ALA A 988 -9.81 -75.84 -46.92
CA ALA A 988 -8.58 -75.77 -46.14
C ALA A 988 -7.80 -74.48 -46.45
N GLY A 989 -7.13 -73.92 -45.43
CA GLY A 989 -6.42 -72.64 -45.54
C GLY A 989 -5.41 -72.60 -46.69
N GLY A 990 -5.46 -71.55 -47.51
CA GLY A 990 -4.58 -71.34 -48.65
C GLY A 990 -4.80 -72.31 -49.83
N LYS A 991 -5.92 -73.05 -49.87
CA LYS A 991 -6.21 -74.03 -50.93
C LYS A 991 -7.34 -73.59 -51.86
N THR A 992 -7.41 -74.25 -53.01
CA THR A 992 -8.51 -74.17 -53.97
C THR A 992 -9.01 -75.58 -54.22
N ALA A 993 -10.31 -75.82 -54.01
CA ALA A 993 -10.96 -77.09 -54.33
C ALA A 993 -11.77 -76.96 -55.62
N ILE A 994 -11.66 -77.96 -56.51
CA ILE A 994 -12.35 -77.94 -57.81
C ILE A 994 -13.14 -79.22 -57.99
N PHE A 995 -14.39 -79.08 -58.43
CA PHE A 995 -15.31 -80.17 -58.66
C PHE A 995 -15.84 -80.12 -60.08
N GLU A 996 -15.82 -81.26 -60.77
CA GLU A 996 -16.52 -81.40 -62.04
C GLU A 996 -18.03 -81.37 -61.76
N SER A 997 -18.74 -80.55 -62.53
CA SER A 997 -20.11 -80.16 -62.26
C SER A 997 -20.90 -80.07 -63.56
N THR A 998 -22.23 -80.06 -63.45
CA THR A 998 -23.12 -79.81 -64.58
C THR A 998 -23.86 -78.50 -64.37
N ILE A 999 -23.91 -77.65 -65.39
CA ILE A 999 -24.73 -76.44 -65.41
C ILE A 999 -25.95 -76.65 -66.32
N SER A 1000 -27.12 -76.23 -65.86
CA SER A 1000 -28.35 -76.22 -66.64
C SER A 1000 -29.15 -74.95 -66.35
N HIS A 1001 -29.85 -74.42 -67.34
CA HIS A 1001 -30.73 -73.27 -67.20
C HIS A 1001 -32.19 -73.69 -67.35
N GLN A 1002 -33.03 -73.17 -66.47
CA GLN A 1002 -34.48 -73.29 -66.57
C GLN A 1002 -35.12 -71.92 -66.40
N VAL A 1003 -36.22 -71.69 -67.12
CA VAL A 1003 -37.05 -70.51 -66.95
C VAL A 1003 -38.29 -70.91 -66.18
N VAL A 1004 -38.47 -70.36 -64.98
CA VAL A 1004 -39.62 -70.61 -64.11
C VAL A 1004 -40.36 -69.29 -63.95
N SER A 1005 -41.61 -69.22 -64.43
CA SER A 1005 -42.46 -68.02 -64.34
C SER A 1005 -41.79 -66.74 -64.86
N GLY A 1006 -41.05 -66.84 -65.98
CA GLY A 1006 -40.35 -65.71 -66.61
C GLY A 1006 -39.05 -65.27 -65.92
N LYS A 1007 -38.56 -66.04 -64.94
CA LYS A 1007 -37.30 -65.83 -64.23
C LYS A 1007 -36.32 -66.95 -64.53
N SER A 1008 -35.03 -66.63 -64.61
CA SER A 1008 -34.00 -67.65 -64.81
C SER A 1008 -33.57 -68.28 -63.50
N VAL A 1009 -33.58 -69.60 -63.47
CA VAL A 1009 -32.93 -70.41 -62.44
C VAL A 1009 -31.81 -71.17 -63.11
N ILE A 1010 -30.58 -70.87 -62.72
CA ILE A 1010 -29.39 -71.57 -63.20
C ILE A 1010 -28.95 -72.53 -62.09
N THR A 1011 -29.01 -73.82 -62.40
CA THR A 1011 -28.62 -74.88 -61.47
C THR A 1011 -27.23 -75.37 -61.82
N VAL A 1012 -26.33 -75.38 -60.84
CA VAL A 1012 -25.01 -75.99 -60.95
C VAL A 1012 -24.94 -77.15 -59.96
N GLY A 1013 -24.98 -78.38 -60.49
CA GLY A 1013 -24.86 -79.61 -59.70
C GLY A 1013 -23.41 -80.05 -59.58
N ALA A 1014 -22.93 -80.29 -58.36
CA ALA A 1014 -21.55 -80.67 -58.04
C ALA A 1014 -21.40 -82.18 -57.85
N VAL A 1015 -20.47 -82.81 -58.57
CA VAL A 1015 -20.07 -84.19 -58.27
C VAL A 1015 -18.90 -84.16 -57.29
N LEU A 1016 -19.17 -84.22 -55.99
CA LEU A 1016 -18.14 -84.20 -54.96
C LEU A 1016 -17.46 -85.58 -54.82
N LYS A 1017 -16.30 -85.75 -55.47
CA LYS A 1017 -15.36 -86.85 -55.20
C LYS A 1017 -14.57 -86.55 -53.92
N LYS A 1018 -13.99 -87.57 -53.25
CA LYS A 1018 -13.20 -87.39 -52.00
C LYS A 1018 -12.13 -86.31 -52.20
N TYR A 1019 -12.31 -85.17 -51.57
CA TYR A 1019 -11.35 -84.07 -51.56
C TYR A 1019 -10.88 -83.82 -50.13
N ASN A 1020 -9.57 -83.88 -49.89
CA ASN A 1020 -9.03 -83.78 -48.53
C ASN A 1020 -9.05 -82.34 -47.99
N ASP A 1021 -9.24 -81.35 -48.88
CA ASP A 1021 -9.20 -79.93 -48.54
C ASP A 1021 -10.59 -79.30 -48.38
N ALA A 1022 -11.70 -80.05 -48.49
CA ALA A 1022 -13.05 -79.52 -48.23
C ALA A 1022 -13.48 -79.77 -46.76
N LYS A 1023 -14.16 -78.81 -46.14
CA LYS A 1023 -14.62 -78.85 -44.74
C LYS A 1023 -16.14 -78.80 -44.67
N SER A 1024 -16.72 -79.60 -43.76
CA SER A 1024 -18.14 -79.49 -43.38
C SER A 1024 -18.26 -78.47 -42.26
N THR A 1025 -19.14 -77.48 -42.45
CA THR A 1025 -19.25 -76.30 -41.58
C THR A 1025 -20.65 -76.16 -40.95
N ASN A 1026 -20.80 -75.17 -40.08
CA ASN A 1026 -22.08 -74.83 -39.41
C ASN A 1026 -23.09 -74.24 -40.41
N LEU A 1027 -24.34 -74.03 -39.97
CA LEU A 1027 -25.35 -73.32 -40.76
C LEU A 1027 -24.91 -71.87 -40.99
N ALA A 1028 -24.90 -71.40 -42.24
CA ALA A 1028 -24.71 -69.99 -42.57
C ALA A 1028 -25.69 -69.57 -43.67
N VAL A 1029 -25.70 -68.27 -43.96
CA VAL A 1029 -26.41 -67.70 -45.11
C VAL A 1029 -25.35 -67.46 -46.16
N ILE A 1030 -25.48 -68.10 -47.32
CA ILE A 1030 -24.61 -67.79 -48.45
C ILE A 1030 -25.04 -66.48 -49.11
N VAL A 1031 -24.06 -65.73 -49.59
CA VAL A 1031 -24.28 -64.44 -50.24
C VAL A 1031 -23.72 -64.50 -51.64
N TRP A 1032 -24.58 -64.34 -52.62
CA TRP A 1032 -24.23 -64.37 -54.02
C TRP A 1032 -24.12 -62.97 -54.60
N THR A 1033 -22.98 -62.63 -55.15
CA THR A 1033 -22.76 -61.41 -55.94
C THR A 1033 -22.85 -61.77 -57.42
N PRO A 1034 -23.93 -61.40 -58.13
CA PRO A 1034 -24.07 -61.70 -59.56
C PRO A 1034 -23.03 -60.97 -60.40
N SER A 1035 -22.73 -61.49 -61.60
CA SER A 1035 -21.84 -60.82 -62.55
C SER A 1035 -22.57 -59.73 -63.32
N ALA A 1036 -21.96 -58.56 -63.45
CA ALA A 1036 -22.46 -57.48 -64.32
C ALA A 1036 -22.56 -57.89 -65.80
N ASN A 1037 -21.84 -58.94 -66.19
CA ASN A 1037 -21.81 -59.43 -67.57
C ASN A 1037 -22.99 -60.35 -67.92
N ALA A 1038 -23.76 -60.82 -66.94
CA ALA A 1038 -25.02 -61.51 -67.19
C ALA A 1038 -26.03 -60.54 -67.81
N ARG A 1039 -26.75 -60.96 -68.85
CA ARG A 1039 -27.74 -60.13 -69.55
C ARG A 1039 -29.09 -60.81 -69.66
N ASP A 1040 -30.17 -60.04 -69.62
CA ASP A 1040 -31.47 -60.52 -70.07
C ASP A 1040 -31.54 -60.70 -71.59
N THR A 1041 -32.65 -61.25 -72.07
CA THR A 1041 -32.93 -61.42 -73.51
C THR A 1041 -33.07 -60.10 -74.28
N LEU A 1042 -33.09 -58.95 -73.59
CA LEU A 1042 -33.11 -57.61 -74.18
C LEU A 1042 -31.72 -56.93 -74.13
N GLY A 1043 -30.70 -57.62 -73.59
CA GLY A 1043 -29.34 -57.14 -73.48
C GLY A 1043 -29.04 -56.30 -72.22
N ASN A 1044 -30.01 -56.13 -71.32
CA ASN A 1044 -29.81 -55.37 -70.08
C ASN A 1044 -28.88 -56.14 -69.14
N GLY A 1045 -27.85 -55.46 -68.63
CA GLY A 1045 -26.90 -56.05 -67.68
C GLY A 1045 -27.52 -56.34 -66.32
N CYS A 1046 -26.93 -57.29 -65.60
CA CYS A 1046 -27.33 -57.67 -64.25
C CYS A 1046 -26.69 -56.76 -63.19
N SER A 1047 -27.48 -56.44 -62.15
CA SER A 1047 -27.00 -55.87 -60.90
C SER A 1047 -25.91 -56.75 -60.30
N THR A 1048 -24.89 -56.11 -59.73
CA THR A 1048 -23.88 -56.77 -58.90
C THR A 1048 -24.24 -56.74 -57.41
N GLN A 1049 -25.44 -56.26 -57.06
CA GLN A 1049 -25.90 -56.25 -55.68
C GLN A 1049 -25.95 -57.68 -55.14
N PRO A 1050 -25.34 -57.94 -53.97
CA PRO A 1050 -25.39 -59.26 -53.38
C PRO A 1050 -26.82 -59.67 -53.02
N ALA A 1051 -27.20 -60.87 -53.42
CA ALA A 1051 -28.41 -61.57 -53.00
C ALA A 1051 -28.04 -62.53 -51.88
N ALA A 1052 -28.66 -62.38 -50.72
CA ALA A 1052 -28.55 -63.36 -49.65
C ALA A 1052 -29.48 -64.53 -49.94
N GLU A 1053 -29.06 -65.72 -49.55
CA GLU A 1053 -29.93 -66.88 -49.50
C GLU A 1053 -31.17 -66.61 -48.65
N THR A 1054 -32.33 -66.96 -49.20
CA THR A 1054 -33.62 -66.82 -48.53
C THR A 1054 -34.06 -68.15 -47.90
N GLY A 1055 -34.83 -68.11 -46.82
CA GLY A 1055 -35.34 -69.33 -46.18
C GLY A 1055 -34.54 -69.76 -44.93
N THR A 1056 -34.60 -71.05 -44.58
CA THR A 1056 -33.96 -71.59 -43.37
C THR A 1056 -32.50 -71.91 -43.67
N ASN A 1057 -31.56 -71.36 -42.91
CA ASN A 1057 -30.13 -71.67 -43.05
C ASN A 1057 -29.94 -73.18 -43.03
N ASP A 1058 -29.29 -73.72 -44.05
CA ASP A 1058 -28.94 -75.13 -44.13
C ASP A 1058 -27.41 -75.29 -44.10
N LYS A 1059 -26.94 -76.53 -44.28
CA LYS A 1059 -25.50 -76.79 -44.39
C LYS A 1059 -25.15 -76.68 -45.86
N ASP A 1060 -24.45 -75.62 -46.21
CA ASP A 1060 -23.96 -75.43 -47.57
C ASP A 1060 -22.83 -76.41 -47.89
N PHE A 1061 -23.18 -77.52 -48.55
CA PHE A 1061 -22.31 -78.61 -49.02
C PHE A 1061 -21.86 -79.66 -47.98
#